data_AF-A0A3P9BA03-F1
#
_entry.id   AF-A0A3P9BA03-F1
#
_cell.length_a   1.000
_cell.length_b   1.000
_cell.length_c   1.000
_cell.angle_alpha   90.00
_cell.angle_beta   90.00
_cell.angle_gamma   90.00
#
_symmetry.space_group_name_H-M   'P 1'
#
loop_
_entity.id
_entity.type
_entity.pdbx_description
1 polymer ?
#
loop_
_entity_poly.entity_id
_entity_poly.type
_entity_poly.pdbx_seq_one_letter_code
_entity_poly.pdbx_strand_id
1 'polypeptide(L)'
;MMADYCWMLYCDNPNAIYTNKSQRLLEDLGLEQYYREKIQLRKILEIDEKTLIDEPGNQKSDLPWYFLRKLMMVNVTARNVTCTSVCNSCSDNTSGNTKLSFENLFNSTNTDDKVNPLDIITALFLCSDGFLQQEMALKMSMCQFSVPLLLPNCNTNQCTLMLWAMRDIVKKYRPQSLSESKGFIEDRIVLSELPMISFVRLGECSSSKSEILNKLLSNSQHYHDTYVHRNMECGDSPRRISNGLTEITWYLPCGKANIDTFSQPVAVANLCGDIASFQTQYSFLCQRSAAVFVFFDHLGSESEFSLLTNQHHKAQIFLVGNYESKHNSTNALEKLVQTLGLTKTNIIIKTKQRNDVDFVKSLRETVRDVVRNARMKMTIEQMAVIAHELGILVDEDSPECQTAKTNAEAITAEIQDIHKYKEDQLQRQGEIWKELTCLEKEEFRLQHIRSENIEDYKSELQKRKKGLRKKQNSYDMSTAMTCFINAISSPGTERFYFLKWMRTNLDNMSRVRLSELREKYKEKCKNSENKEEIKEIDRQISNSSLGTEHFFREMGQIYEASLSLSQTNPAHQQLQHLPKLCAELLLDGFPLELVDGDASNIPLRWLSDVLSQLSDLVSPNRKILVVTVLGVQGTGKSTLLNTMFGVQFAVSSGRCTRGAFMSLIKINEDMKKVLNWAINK
;
A
#
# COMPACT_ATOMS: atom_id res chain seq x y z
N MET A 1 -27.06 -20.24 13.59
CA MET A 1 -27.48 -20.99 12.39
C MET A 1 -28.71 -20.36 11.72
N MET A 2 -28.75 -19.02 11.63
CA MET A 2 -29.79 -18.23 10.96
C MET A 2 -29.24 -16.84 10.57
N ALA A 3 -27.94 -16.77 10.25
CA ALA A 3 -27.23 -15.55 9.82
C ALA A 3 -26.55 -15.70 8.44
N ASP A 4 -26.50 -16.92 7.89
CA ASP A 4 -25.81 -17.21 6.62
C ASP A 4 -26.70 -17.05 5.37
N TYR A 5 -27.94 -16.55 5.51
CA TYR A 5 -28.91 -16.48 4.39
C TYR A 5 -29.16 -15.06 3.84
N CYS A 6 -28.56 -14.01 4.40
CA CYS A 6 -28.84 -12.64 3.93
C CYS A 6 -27.95 -12.17 2.76
N TRP A 7 -26.94 -12.96 2.36
CA TRP A 7 -26.07 -12.68 1.20
C TRP A 7 -26.50 -13.38 -0.10
N MET A 8 -27.58 -14.16 -0.08
CA MET A 8 -27.85 -15.16 -1.12
C MET A 8 -29.10 -14.93 -1.99
N LEU A 9 -29.81 -13.78 -1.86
CA LEU A 9 -31.12 -13.59 -2.52
C LEU A 9 -31.36 -12.24 -3.23
N TYR A 10 -30.34 -11.53 -3.69
CA TYR A 10 -30.51 -10.31 -4.49
C TYR A 10 -29.84 -10.33 -5.87
N CYS A 11 -29.75 -11.51 -6.49
CA CYS A 11 -29.36 -11.66 -7.89
C CYS A 11 -30.42 -12.41 -8.69
N ASP A 12 -31.69 -12.02 -8.59
CA ASP A 12 -32.73 -12.44 -9.55
C ASP A 12 -33.80 -11.34 -9.65
N ASN A 13 -33.50 -10.28 -10.41
CA ASN A 13 -34.53 -9.38 -10.91
C ASN A 13 -34.39 -9.29 -12.44
N PRO A 14 -35.30 -9.90 -13.23
CA PRO A 14 -35.17 -9.96 -14.70
C PRO A 14 -35.37 -8.63 -15.44
N ASN A 15 -35.47 -7.48 -14.74
CA ASN A 15 -35.74 -6.17 -15.34
C ASN A 15 -34.68 -5.10 -15.00
N ALA A 16 -33.39 -5.45 -15.06
CA ALA A 16 -32.30 -4.48 -15.01
C ALA A 16 -31.57 -4.41 -16.36
N ILE A 17 -31.92 -3.45 -17.21
CA ILE A 17 -31.25 -3.22 -18.51
C ILE A 17 -29.85 -2.58 -18.34
N TYR A 18 -29.41 -2.31 -17.11
CA TYR A 18 -28.11 -1.67 -16.79
C TYR A 18 -26.96 -2.63 -16.44
N THR A 19 -27.18 -3.95 -16.33
CA THR A 19 -26.15 -4.95 -15.96
C THR A 19 -25.12 -5.28 -17.04
N ASN A 20 -25.29 -4.79 -18.28
CA ASN A 20 -24.49 -5.25 -19.41
C ASN A 20 -23.08 -4.60 -19.55
N LYS A 21 -22.85 -3.37 -19.07
CA LYS A 21 -21.61 -2.64 -19.45
C LYS A 21 -20.36 -3.05 -18.66
N SER A 22 -20.54 -3.30 -17.36
CA SER A 22 -19.50 -3.68 -16.41
C SER A 22 -19.06 -5.13 -16.62
N GLN A 23 -20.03 -6.05 -16.72
CA GLN A 23 -19.77 -7.46 -16.94
C GLN A 23 -19.03 -7.69 -18.28
N ARG A 24 -19.50 -7.05 -19.36
CA ARG A 24 -18.79 -7.09 -20.66
C ARG A 24 -17.35 -6.58 -20.58
N LEU A 25 -17.07 -5.52 -19.82
CA LEU A 25 -15.70 -5.05 -19.67
C LEU A 25 -14.85 -6.06 -18.88
N LEU A 26 -15.38 -6.67 -17.82
CA LEU A 26 -14.66 -7.68 -17.07
C LEU A 26 -14.41 -8.94 -17.92
N GLU A 27 -15.33 -9.31 -18.79
CA GLU A 27 -15.14 -10.36 -19.81
C GLU A 27 -14.05 -9.97 -20.81
N ASP A 28 -14.10 -8.75 -21.38
CA ASP A 28 -13.08 -8.21 -22.31
C ASP A 28 -11.67 -8.24 -21.69
N LEU A 29 -11.58 -7.97 -20.39
CA LEU A 29 -10.34 -7.95 -19.61
C LEU A 29 -9.95 -9.33 -19.04
N GLY A 30 -10.76 -10.37 -19.23
CA GLY A 30 -10.50 -11.71 -18.66
C GLY A 30 -10.54 -11.77 -17.13
N LEU A 31 -11.27 -10.84 -16.49
CA LEU A 31 -11.34 -10.66 -15.05
C LEU A 31 -12.64 -11.15 -14.40
N GLU A 32 -13.61 -11.63 -15.17
CA GLU A 32 -14.95 -12.00 -14.67
C GLU A 32 -14.91 -12.97 -13.47
N GLN A 33 -14.13 -14.06 -13.56
CA GLN A 33 -13.98 -15.03 -12.47
C GLN A 33 -13.45 -14.40 -11.16
N TYR A 34 -12.56 -13.41 -11.30
CA TYR A 34 -11.91 -12.77 -10.15
C TYR A 34 -12.79 -11.73 -9.48
N TYR A 35 -13.91 -11.35 -10.08
CA TYR A 35 -14.89 -10.51 -9.39
C TYR A 35 -15.41 -11.19 -8.11
N ARG A 36 -15.57 -12.52 -8.14
CA ARG A 36 -15.97 -13.33 -6.98
C ARG A 36 -14.79 -13.92 -6.22
N GLU A 37 -13.87 -14.58 -6.92
CA GLU A 37 -12.77 -15.33 -6.27
C GLU A 37 -11.68 -14.44 -5.67
N LYS A 38 -11.56 -13.21 -6.19
CA LYS A 38 -10.49 -12.25 -5.91
C LYS A 38 -9.09 -12.71 -6.33
N ILE A 39 -8.35 -11.82 -6.99
CA ILE A 39 -6.93 -11.98 -7.27
C ILE A 39 -6.18 -11.81 -5.95
N GLN A 40 -5.38 -12.82 -5.61
CA GLN A 40 -4.55 -12.79 -4.42
C GLN A 40 -3.15 -12.27 -4.76
N LEU A 41 -2.54 -11.56 -3.82
CA LEU A 41 -1.19 -11.02 -3.99
C LEU A 41 -0.17 -12.08 -4.43
N ARG A 42 -0.22 -13.28 -3.82
CA ARG A 42 0.68 -14.40 -4.16
C ARG A 42 0.68 -14.81 -5.63
N LYS A 43 -0.43 -14.60 -6.34
CA LYS A 43 -0.55 -14.90 -7.78
C LYS A 43 0.24 -13.91 -8.62
N ILE A 44 0.36 -12.67 -8.18
CA ILE A 44 1.15 -11.62 -8.85
C ILE A 44 2.64 -11.76 -8.54
N LEU A 45 2.96 -12.30 -7.37
CA LEU A 45 4.35 -12.56 -6.93
C LEU A 45 4.95 -13.83 -7.53
N GLU A 46 4.14 -14.68 -8.17
CA GLU A 46 4.59 -15.89 -8.82
C GLU A 46 5.38 -15.54 -10.10
N ILE A 47 6.57 -16.11 -10.24
CA ILE A 47 7.41 -15.91 -11.43
C ILE A 47 6.88 -16.82 -12.56
N ASP A 48 6.43 -16.22 -13.65
CA ASP A 48 5.93 -16.89 -14.85
C ASP A 48 6.69 -16.47 -16.14
N GLU A 49 6.45 -17.17 -17.26
CA GLU A 49 7.10 -16.87 -18.55
C GLU A 49 6.72 -15.48 -19.08
N LYS A 50 5.50 -15.03 -18.78
CA LYS A 50 5.00 -13.69 -19.15
C LYS A 50 5.67 -12.57 -18.35
N THR A 51 6.31 -12.86 -17.23
CA THR A 51 7.10 -11.92 -16.44
C THR A 51 8.36 -11.46 -17.19
N LEU A 52 8.86 -12.28 -18.13
CA LEU A 52 10.04 -11.96 -18.94
C LEU A 52 9.72 -11.10 -20.18
N ILE A 53 8.44 -10.93 -20.52
CA ILE A 53 7.97 -10.21 -21.70
C ILE A 53 7.44 -8.82 -21.27
N ASP A 54 8.18 -7.76 -21.60
CA ASP A 54 7.83 -6.35 -21.30
C ASP A 54 6.94 -5.70 -22.39
N GLU A 55 6.44 -6.50 -23.33
CA GLU A 55 5.55 -6.04 -24.40
C GLU A 55 4.07 -6.21 -23.99
N PRO A 56 3.20 -5.23 -24.32
CA PRO A 56 1.76 -5.38 -24.13
C PRO A 56 1.26 -6.51 -25.02
N GLY A 57 0.49 -7.44 -24.44
CA GLY A 57 -0.07 -8.56 -25.19
C GLY A 57 -1.03 -8.10 -26.30
N ASN A 58 -1.27 -8.99 -27.27
CA ASN A 58 -2.11 -8.70 -28.43
C ASN A 58 -3.62 -8.69 -28.09
N GLN A 59 -4.02 -9.01 -26.85
CA GLN A 59 -5.41 -9.11 -26.41
C GLN A 59 -5.71 -8.15 -25.24
N LYS A 60 -6.96 -7.70 -25.16
CA LYS A 60 -7.46 -6.84 -24.05
C LYS A 60 -7.31 -7.52 -22.69
N SER A 61 -7.42 -8.85 -22.65
CA SER A 61 -7.24 -9.68 -21.47
C SER A 61 -5.82 -9.65 -20.89
N ASP A 62 -4.80 -9.25 -21.68
CA ASP A 62 -3.43 -9.12 -21.19
C ASP A 62 -3.17 -7.75 -20.52
N LEU A 63 -4.01 -6.74 -20.78
CA LEU A 63 -3.82 -5.36 -20.29
C LEU A 63 -3.78 -5.25 -18.75
N PRO A 64 -4.69 -5.88 -17.98
CA PRO A 64 -4.65 -5.79 -16.52
C PRO A 64 -3.37 -6.41 -15.94
N TRP A 65 -2.94 -7.54 -16.49
CA TRP A 65 -1.72 -8.23 -16.05
C TRP A 65 -0.47 -7.43 -16.41
N TYR A 66 -0.44 -6.80 -17.59
CA TYR A 66 0.63 -5.89 -17.98
C TYR A 66 0.75 -4.70 -17.03
N PHE A 67 -0.38 -4.04 -16.73
CA PHE A 67 -0.44 -2.96 -15.76
C PHE A 67 0.09 -3.41 -14.40
N LEU A 68 -0.38 -4.54 -13.87
CA LEU A 68 0.05 -5.07 -12.58
C LEU A 68 1.56 -5.36 -12.54
N ARG A 69 2.12 -6.02 -13.56
CA ARG A 69 3.56 -6.31 -13.62
C ARG A 69 4.40 -5.03 -13.59
N LYS A 70 4.08 -4.07 -14.46
CA LYS A 70 4.77 -2.77 -14.49
C LYS A 70 4.61 -2.00 -13.18
N LEU A 71 3.43 -2.04 -12.58
CA LEU A 71 3.16 -1.40 -11.30
C LEU A 71 4.01 -2.00 -10.17
N MET A 72 4.13 -3.32 -10.09
CA MET A 72 4.94 -4.00 -9.06
C MET A 72 6.43 -3.65 -9.17
N MET A 73 6.92 -3.43 -10.40
CA MET A 73 8.27 -2.94 -10.71
C MET A 73 8.44 -1.43 -10.48
N VAL A 74 7.40 -0.71 -10.02
CA VAL A 74 7.40 0.74 -9.82
C VAL A 74 7.73 1.49 -11.13
N ASN A 75 7.26 0.97 -12.26
CA ASN A 75 7.48 1.59 -13.56
C ASN A 75 6.44 2.71 -13.78
N VAL A 76 6.92 3.95 -13.94
CA VAL A 76 6.07 5.15 -14.15
C VAL A 76 5.26 5.10 -15.45
N THR A 77 5.62 4.22 -16.39
CA THR A 77 4.86 3.99 -17.65
C THR A 77 3.74 2.97 -17.50
N ALA A 78 3.47 2.44 -16.30
CA ALA A 78 2.49 1.37 -16.10
C ALA A 78 1.07 1.68 -16.61
N ARG A 79 0.67 2.96 -16.65
CA ARG A 79 -0.65 3.39 -17.18
C ARG A 79 -0.73 3.51 -18.71
N ASN A 80 0.40 3.41 -19.41
CA ASN A 80 0.46 3.43 -20.87
C ASN A 80 0.17 2.00 -21.37
N VAL A 81 -1.12 1.65 -21.34
CA VAL A 81 -1.60 0.30 -21.70
C VAL A 81 -2.31 0.37 -23.05
N THR A 82 -1.63 -0.04 -24.11
CA THR A 82 -2.19 -0.17 -25.46
C THR A 82 -2.03 -1.58 -25.97
N CYS A 83 -3.10 -2.16 -26.52
CA CYS A 83 -2.96 -3.37 -27.32
C CYS A 83 -2.30 -2.99 -28.65
N THR A 84 -1.11 -3.53 -28.90
CA THR A 84 -0.52 -3.56 -30.25
C THR A 84 -1.24 -4.62 -31.07
N SER A 85 -2.51 -4.39 -31.43
CA SER A 85 -3.09 -5.14 -32.54
C SER A 85 -2.29 -4.75 -33.77
N VAL A 86 -1.44 -5.66 -34.24
CA VAL A 86 -0.68 -5.48 -35.47
C VAL A 86 -1.68 -5.21 -36.59
N CYS A 87 -1.82 -3.96 -37.00
CA CYS A 87 -2.45 -3.60 -38.26
C CYS A 87 -1.51 -4.03 -39.39
N ASN A 88 -1.36 -5.34 -39.60
CA ASN A 88 -0.75 -5.89 -40.81
C ASN A 88 -1.75 -5.78 -41.97
N SER A 89 -2.17 -4.55 -42.28
CA SER A 89 -2.85 -4.18 -43.52
C SER A 89 -2.11 -3.04 -44.22
N CYS A 90 -0.78 -3.02 -44.08
CA CYS A 90 0.11 -2.34 -45.02
C CYS A 90 1.05 -3.35 -45.66
N SER A 91 0.50 -4.47 -46.13
CA SER A 91 1.15 -5.32 -47.12
C SER A 91 0.20 -5.48 -48.31
N ASP A 92 0.04 -4.40 -49.07
CA ASP A 92 -0.35 -4.50 -50.47
C ASP A 92 0.72 -3.80 -51.31
N ASN A 93 1.74 -4.58 -51.66
CA ASN A 93 2.39 -4.40 -52.95
C ASN A 93 1.35 -4.74 -54.01
N THR A 94 0.65 -3.76 -54.59
CA THR A 94 0.23 -3.79 -56.01
C THR A 94 -0.30 -2.43 -56.49
N SER A 95 0.43 -1.87 -57.46
CA SER A 95 -0.04 -1.09 -58.61
C SER A 95 -1.10 0.02 -58.42
N GLY A 96 -0.63 1.26 -58.45
CA GLY A 96 -1.17 2.39 -59.22
C GLY A 96 -2.70 2.54 -59.37
N ASN A 97 -3.30 3.39 -58.53
CA ASN A 97 -4.07 4.54 -59.02
C ASN A 97 -4.30 5.54 -57.88
N THR A 98 -3.89 6.79 -58.11
CA THR A 98 -3.99 7.90 -57.16
C THR A 98 -5.42 8.43 -57.09
N LYS A 99 -6.19 7.97 -56.10
CA LYS A 99 -7.29 8.74 -55.53
C LYS A 99 -7.25 8.57 -54.02
N LEU A 100 -6.54 9.46 -53.34
CA LEU A 100 -6.56 9.58 -51.88
C LEU A 100 -8.00 9.93 -51.46
N SER A 101 -8.77 8.93 -51.04
CA SER A 101 -10.10 9.14 -50.47
C SER A 101 -9.93 9.73 -49.07
N PHE A 102 -10.17 11.03 -48.92
CA PHE A 102 -10.15 11.72 -47.62
C PHE A 102 -11.09 11.08 -46.59
N GLU A 103 -12.13 10.36 -47.00
CA GLU A 103 -13.05 9.64 -46.11
C GLU A 103 -12.35 8.56 -45.25
N ASN A 104 -11.29 7.91 -45.76
CA ASN A 104 -10.53 6.91 -44.99
C ASN A 104 -9.54 7.53 -44.00
N LEU A 105 -9.23 8.83 -44.11
CA LEU A 105 -8.43 9.58 -43.14
C LEU A 105 -9.27 10.06 -41.94
N PHE A 106 -10.58 10.24 -42.14
CA PHE A 106 -11.52 10.67 -41.09
C PHE A 106 -12.27 9.51 -40.44
N ASN A 107 -12.32 8.33 -41.07
CA ASN A 107 -12.74 7.10 -40.44
C ASN A 107 -11.61 6.62 -39.51
N SER A 108 -11.58 7.15 -38.29
CA SER A 108 -10.67 6.68 -37.24
C SER A 108 -10.76 5.17 -37.11
N THR A 109 -9.60 4.51 -37.09
CA THR A 109 -9.46 3.10 -36.70
C THR A 109 -10.33 2.79 -35.48
N ASN A 110 -11.10 1.70 -35.54
CA ASN A 110 -12.11 1.28 -34.56
C ASN A 110 -11.75 1.69 -33.12
N THR A 111 -12.43 2.70 -32.58
CA THR A 111 -12.29 3.16 -31.19
C THR A 111 -12.75 2.13 -30.16
N ASP A 112 -13.42 1.06 -30.61
CA ASP A 112 -13.88 -0.07 -29.79
C ASP A 112 -12.73 -0.91 -29.19
N ASP A 113 -11.50 -0.76 -29.68
CA ASP A 113 -10.36 -1.55 -29.20
C ASP A 113 -9.54 -0.94 -28.05
N LYS A 114 -9.81 0.32 -27.69
CA LYS A 114 -9.07 1.00 -26.62
C LYS A 114 -9.84 0.99 -25.30
N VAL A 115 -9.14 0.63 -24.21
CA VAL A 115 -9.70 0.62 -22.85
C VAL A 115 -9.11 1.78 -22.07
N ASN A 116 -9.96 2.54 -21.36
CA ASN A 116 -9.49 3.64 -20.53
C ASN A 116 -8.63 3.11 -19.36
N PRO A 117 -7.44 3.68 -19.07
CA PRO A 117 -6.60 3.23 -17.96
C PRO A 117 -7.32 3.24 -16.59
N LEU A 118 -8.24 4.18 -16.37
CA LEU A 118 -9.03 4.22 -15.13
C LEU A 118 -9.98 3.04 -14.99
N ASP A 119 -10.51 2.52 -16.11
CA ASP A 119 -11.35 1.34 -16.09
C ASP A 119 -10.53 0.08 -15.76
N ILE A 120 -9.29 -0.03 -16.26
CA ILE A 120 -8.36 -1.12 -15.89
C ILE A 120 -8.07 -1.06 -14.39
N ILE A 121 -7.71 0.12 -13.86
CA ILE A 121 -7.44 0.32 -12.43
C ILE A 121 -8.68 -0.05 -11.61
N THR A 122 -9.85 0.47 -11.96
CA THR A 122 -11.11 0.20 -11.24
C THR A 122 -11.45 -1.28 -11.26
N ALA A 123 -11.34 -1.96 -12.41
CA ALA A 123 -11.59 -3.39 -12.54
C ALA A 123 -10.64 -4.21 -11.67
N LEU A 124 -9.35 -3.88 -11.68
CA LEU A 124 -8.35 -4.56 -10.86
C LEU A 124 -8.62 -4.40 -9.36
N PHE A 125 -8.94 -3.20 -8.89
CA PHE A 125 -9.31 -3.01 -7.48
C PHE A 125 -10.56 -3.80 -7.11
N LEU A 126 -11.60 -3.81 -7.95
CA LEU A 126 -12.81 -4.61 -7.71
C LEU A 126 -12.55 -6.13 -7.70
N CYS A 127 -11.60 -6.60 -8.51
CA CYS A 127 -11.26 -8.00 -8.65
C CYS A 127 -10.13 -8.48 -7.75
N SER A 128 -9.54 -7.62 -6.91
CA SER A 128 -8.40 -7.97 -6.04
C SER A 128 -8.84 -8.18 -4.59
N ASP A 129 -8.09 -8.99 -3.84
CA ASP A 129 -8.25 -9.08 -2.38
C ASP A 129 -7.68 -7.84 -1.67
N GLY A 130 -7.99 -7.68 -0.38
CA GLY A 130 -7.56 -6.50 0.39
C GLY A 130 -6.04 -6.33 0.46
N PHE A 131 -5.27 -7.42 0.35
CA PHE A 131 -3.80 -7.37 0.40
C PHE A 131 -3.20 -6.88 -0.92
N LEU A 132 -3.71 -7.37 -2.06
CA LEU A 132 -3.30 -6.89 -3.37
C LEU A 132 -3.76 -5.45 -3.61
N GLN A 133 -4.97 -5.08 -3.18
CA GLN A 133 -5.43 -3.67 -3.23
C GLN A 133 -4.47 -2.74 -2.48
N GLN A 134 -4.03 -3.16 -1.30
CA GLN A 134 -3.08 -2.40 -0.48
C GLN A 134 -1.70 -2.28 -1.16
N GLU A 135 -1.18 -3.38 -1.71
CA GLU A 135 0.09 -3.35 -2.46
C GLU A 135 -0.02 -2.48 -3.73
N MET A 136 -1.12 -2.58 -4.47
CA MET A 136 -1.38 -1.74 -5.64
C MET A 136 -1.40 -0.27 -5.26
N ALA A 137 -2.15 0.12 -4.22
CA ALA A 137 -2.22 1.51 -3.76
C ALA A 137 -0.84 2.04 -3.32
N LEU A 138 -0.05 1.22 -2.61
CA LEU A 138 1.32 1.55 -2.23
C LEU A 138 2.20 1.83 -3.47
N LYS A 139 2.20 0.91 -4.43
CA LYS A 139 3.01 1.02 -5.66
C LYS A 139 2.56 2.17 -6.56
N MET A 140 1.26 2.39 -6.69
CA MET A 140 0.70 3.55 -7.39
C MET A 140 1.19 4.85 -6.76
N SER A 141 1.18 4.92 -5.43
CA SER A 141 1.70 6.06 -4.69
C SER A 141 3.22 6.27 -4.85
N MET A 142 3.99 5.20 -5.03
CA MET A 142 5.43 5.28 -5.35
C MET A 142 5.67 5.79 -6.78
N CYS A 143 4.84 5.39 -7.74
CA CYS A 143 4.84 5.90 -9.12
C CYS A 143 4.27 7.33 -9.25
N GLN A 144 3.94 8.01 -8.15
CA GLN A 144 3.28 9.32 -8.14
C GLN A 144 1.93 9.33 -8.88
N PHE A 145 1.25 8.18 -8.98
CA PHE A 145 -0.11 8.11 -9.46
C PHE A 145 -1.06 8.46 -8.32
N SER A 146 -2.23 8.98 -8.67
CA SER A 146 -3.33 9.05 -7.71
C SER A 146 -3.83 7.64 -7.35
N VAL A 147 -4.32 7.48 -6.13
CA VAL A 147 -4.86 6.20 -5.62
C VAL A 147 -6.37 6.30 -5.43
N PRO A 148 -7.14 5.21 -5.51
CA PRO A 148 -8.57 5.25 -5.23
C PRO A 148 -8.84 5.64 -3.77
N LEU A 149 -9.63 6.71 -3.57
CA LEU A 149 -10.24 7.07 -2.28
C LEU A 149 -11.63 6.45 -2.17
N LEU A 150 -12.51 6.74 -3.13
CA LEU A 150 -13.84 6.13 -3.25
C LEU A 150 -13.88 5.29 -4.53
N LEU A 151 -13.96 3.98 -4.39
CA LEU A 151 -14.06 3.03 -5.50
C LEU A 151 -15.53 2.83 -5.87
N PRO A 152 -15.96 3.09 -7.12
CA PRO A 152 -17.33 2.90 -7.53
C PRO A 152 -17.59 1.43 -7.85
N ASN A 153 -18.78 0.93 -7.51
CA ASN A 153 -19.28 -0.33 -7.99
C ASN A 153 -20.51 -0.09 -8.87
N CYS A 154 -20.29 -0.17 -10.18
CA CYS A 154 -21.32 0.03 -11.20
C CYS A 154 -22.43 -1.03 -11.19
N ASN A 155 -22.24 -2.18 -10.54
CA ASN A 155 -23.28 -3.21 -10.42
C ASN A 155 -24.26 -2.92 -9.29
N THR A 156 -23.78 -2.32 -8.19
CA THR A 156 -24.59 -2.09 -6.98
C THR A 156 -24.98 -0.62 -6.79
N ASN A 157 -24.46 0.29 -7.62
CA ASN A 157 -24.54 1.75 -7.44
C ASN A 157 -24.01 2.23 -6.07
N GLN A 158 -23.24 1.40 -5.37
CA GLN A 158 -22.55 1.76 -4.14
C GLN A 158 -21.10 2.16 -4.43
N CYS A 159 -20.46 2.81 -3.47
CA CYS A 159 -19.02 3.00 -3.48
C CYS A 159 -18.40 2.53 -2.16
N THR A 160 -17.11 2.25 -2.22
CA THR A 160 -16.32 1.81 -1.09
C THR A 160 -15.21 2.83 -0.82
N LEU A 161 -15.10 3.30 0.42
CA LEU A 161 -13.94 4.01 0.92
C LEU A 161 -12.79 3.02 1.07
N MET A 162 -11.70 3.27 0.34
CA MET A 162 -10.53 2.39 0.27
C MET A 162 -9.52 2.70 1.39
N LEU A 163 -9.97 2.61 2.64
CA LEU A 163 -9.17 2.93 3.83
C LEU A 163 -8.04 1.90 4.03
N TRP A 164 -8.38 0.62 4.05
CA TRP A 164 -7.43 -0.49 4.22
C TRP A 164 -6.37 -0.49 3.13
N ALA A 165 -6.76 -0.25 1.88
CA ALA A 165 -5.83 -0.17 0.75
C ALA A 165 -4.76 0.91 0.95
N MET A 166 -5.08 2.03 1.60
CA MET A 166 -4.13 3.13 1.82
C MET A 166 -3.29 3.01 3.10
N ARG A 167 -3.58 2.05 4.00
CA ARG A 167 -2.91 1.92 5.32
C ARG A 167 -1.39 1.85 5.23
N ASP A 168 -0.85 1.26 4.17
CA ASP A 168 0.59 1.06 3.96
C ASP A 168 1.34 2.24 3.34
N ILE A 169 0.62 3.27 2.89
CA ILE A 169 1.24 4.42 2.25
C ILE A 169 1.94 5.27 3.32
N VAL A 170 3.26 5.12 3.41
CA VAL A 170 4.15 5.97 4.20
C VAL A 170 4.73 7.05 3.29
N LYS A 171 4.67 8.30 3.75
CA LYS A 171 5.21 9.44 3.03
C LYS A 171 6.22 10.18 3.88
N LYS A 172 7.30 10.59 3.23
CA LYS A 172 8.35 11.43 3.81
C LYS A 172 8.32 12.79 3.16
N TYR A 173 8.27 13.84 3.97
CA TYR A 173 8.19 15.22 3.51
C TYR A 173 8.86 16.18 4.49
N ARG A 174 9.16 17.39 4.01
CA ARG A 174 9.78 18.45 4.83
C ARG A 174 8.91 19.70 4.75
N PRO A 175 8.09 19.99 5.79
CA PRO A 175 7.38 21.26 5.86
C PRO A 175 8.38 22.42 5.99
N GLN A 176 7.94 23.63 5.60
CA GLN A 176 8.80 24.82 5.65
C GLN A 176 9.31 25.15 7.06
N SER A 177 8.57 24.75 8.11
CA SER A 177 9.00 24.89 9.51
C SER A 177 10.26 24.08 9.86
N LEU A 178 10.58 23.04 9.09
CA LEU A 178 11.76 22.18 9.28
C LEU A 178 12.86 22.42 8.23
N SER A 179 12.74 23.50 7.43
CA SER A 179 13.73 23.84 6.41
C SER A 179 15.13 24.12 7.00
N GLU A 180 15.20 24.79 8.16
CA GLU A 180 16.46 25.19 8.79
C GLU A 180 17.19 24.01 9.46
N SER A 181 16.46 23.13 10.15
CA SER A 181 17.03 21.96 10.84
C SER A 181 17.42 20.82 9.90
N LYS A 182 17.09 20.93 8.60
CA LYS A 182 17.17 19.83 7.62
C LYS A 182 16.41 18.56 8.05
N GLY A 183 15.52 18.65 9.04
CA GLY A 183 14.69 17.54 9.50
C GLY A 183 13.66 17.12 8.46
N PHE A 184 13.02 15.97 8.65
CA PHE A 184 11.89 15.53 7.83
C PHE A 184 10.85 14.85 8.71
N ILE A 185 9.60 14.85 8.25
CA ILE A 185 8.52 14.06 8.83
C ILE A 185 8.34 12.84 7.93
N GLU A 186 8.28 11.65 8.54
CA GLU A 186 7.87 10.44 7.87
C GLU A 186 6.70 9.85 8.63
N ASP A 187 5.55 9.71 7.97
CA ASP A 187 4.32 9.27 8.61
C ASP A 187 3.44 8.48 7.64
N ARG A 188 2.51 7.68 8.18
CA ARG A 188 1.47 7.02 7.40
C ARG A 188 0.41 8.04 7.02
N ILE A 189 0.14 8.12 5.73
CA ILE A 189 -0.71 9.19 5.20
C ILE A 189 -2.16 9.13 5.71
N VAL A 190 -2.62 7.93 6.09
CA VAL A 190 -3.95 7.72 6.66
C VAL A 190 -4.10 8.26 8.07
N LEU A 191 -2.99 8.42 8.81
CA LEU A 191 -2.94 8.98 10.17
C LEU A 191 -2.53 10.46 10.19
N SER A 192 -1.99 10.98 9.09
CA SER A 192 -1.59 12.37 9.00
C SER A 192 -2.80 13.32 8.90
N GLU A 193 -2.85 14.34 9.75
CA GLU A 193 -3.88 15.38 9.72
C GLU A 193 -3.62 16.39 8.59
N LEU A 194 -4.23 16.16 7.44
CA LEU A 194 -4.01 16.98 6.24
C LEU A 194 -5.28 17.75 5.85
N PRO A 195 -5.15 18.99 5.33
CA PRO A 195 -6.26 19.62 4.62
C PRO A 195 -6.50 18.90 3.29
N MET A 196 -7.74 18.51 3.03
CA MET A 196 -8.15 17.93 1.75
C MET A 196 -8.80 18.98 0.86
N ILE A 197 -8.33 19.10 -0.39
CA ILE A 197 -8.93 19.94 -1.42
C ILE A 197 -9.52 19.04 -2.50
N SER A 198 -10.80 19.22 -2.81
CA SER A 198 -11.48 18.40 -3.81
C SER A 198 -11.78 19.16 -5.07
N PHE A 199 -11.70 18.45 -6.18
CA PHE A 199 -11.99 18.96 -7.51
C PHE A 199 -13.04 18.09 -8.18
N VAL A 200 -14.15 18.70 -8.52
CA VAL A 200 -15.33 18.03 -9.08
C VAL A 200 -15.78 18.73 -10.37
N ARG A 201 -16.64 18.09 -11.14
CA ARG A 201 -17.20 18.64 -12.38
C ARG A 201 -18.72 18.59 -12.33
N LEU A 202 -19.35 19.66 -12.78
CA LEU A 202 -20.79 19.77 -12.99
C LEU A 202 -21.05 19.88 -14.50
N GLY A 203 -21.82 18.94 -15.04
CA GLY A 203 -22.14 18.88 -16.46
C GLY A 203 -20.91 18.60 -17.35
N GLU A 204 -21.01 19.01 -18.62
CA GLU A 204 -19.92 18.89 -19.58
C GLU A 204 -18.95 20.08 -19.48
N CYS A 205 -17.66 19.82 -19.66
CA CYS A 205 -16.64 20.86 -19.68
C CYS A 205 -15.71 20.64 -20.87
N SER A 206 -15.42 21.73 -21.59
CA SER A 206 -14.47 21.79 -22.70
C SER A 206 -13.04 21.54 -22.24
N SER A 207 -12.67 22.05 -21.06
CA SER A 207 -11.34 21.85 -20.48
C SER A 207 -11.25 20.58 -19.64
N SER A 208 -10.14 19.84 -19.76
CA SER A 208 -9.90 18.66 -18.92
C SER A 208 -9.54 19.06 -17.49
N LYS A 209 -10.43 18.76 -16.54
CA LYS A 209 -10.19 18.96 -15.09
C LYS A 209 -8.90 18.28 -14.64
N SER A 210 -8.74 16.98 -14.91
CA SER A 210 -7.56 16.21 -14.50
C SER A 210 -6.24 16.78 -15.06
N GLU A 211 -6.25 17.29 -16.30
CA GLU A 211 -5.07 17.94 -16.89
C GLU A 211 -4.69 19.23 -16.15
N ILE A 212 -5.69 20.06 -15.82
CA ILE A 212 -5.48 21.28 -15.03
C ILE A 212 -4.93 20.95 -13.65
N LEU A 213 -5.39 19.86 -13.03
CA LEU A 213 -4.85 19.38 -11.74
C LEU A 213 -3.40 18.93 -11.85
N ASN A 214 -3.03 18.20 -12.91
CA ASN A 214 -1.64 17.82 -13.13
C ASN A 214 -0.74 19.05 -13.28
N LYS A 215 -1.19 20.07 -14.05
CA LYS A 215 -0.50 21.38 -14.16
C LYS A 215 -0.47 22.14 -12.83
N LEU A 216 -1.50 22.01 -11.98
CA LEU A 216 -1.57 22.67 -10.68
C LEU A 216 -0.56 22.09 -9.68
N LEU A 217 -0.44 20.76 -9.64
CA LEU A 217 0.42 20.03 -8.71
C LEU A 217 1.88 19.99 -9.15
N SER A 218 2.14 20.08 -10.45
CA SER A 218 3.49 20.02 -11.02
C SER A 218 4.13 21.40 -11.18
N ASN A 219 5.46 21.43 -11.16
CA ASN A 219 6.22 22.58 -11.66
C ASN A 219 6.47 22.40 -13.17
N SER A 220 6.62 23.51 -13.90
CA SER A 220 6.81 23.50 -15.36
C SER A 220 8.02 22.67 -15.83
N GLN A 221 9.04 22.51 -14.97
CA GLN A 221 10.25 21.73 -15.24
C GLN A 221 10.11 20.23 -14.88
N HIS A 222 9.09 19.86 -14.11
CA HIS A 222 8.88 18.51 -13.58
C HIS A 222 7.40 18.16 -13.69
N TYR A 223 6.87 18.19 -14.91
CA TYR A 223 5.49 17.79 -15.18
C TYR A 223 5.33 16.28 -14.98
N HIS A 224 4.32 15.88 -14.21
CA HIS A 224 3.97 14.49 -14.00
C HIS A 224 2.45 14.30 -14.07
N ASP A 225 2.00 13.31 -14.84
CA ASP A 225 0.57 13.01 -15.01
C ASP A 225 0.00 12.26 -13.81
N THR A 226 -0.20 12.94 -12.68
CA THR A 226 -0.70 12.29 -11.46
C THR A 226 -2.10 11.68 -11.66
N TYR A 227 -3.00 12.40 -12.33
CA TYR A 227 -4.35 11.97 -12.71
C TYR A 227 -4.40 11.63 -14.20
N VAL A 228 -5.22 10.64 -14.56
CA VAL A 228 -5.47 10.31 -15.96
C VAL A 228 -6.30 11.42 -16.61
N HIS A 229 -5.86 11.93 -17.76
CA HIS A 229 -6.55 12.97 -18.52
C HIS A 229 -6.65 12.63 -20.00
N ARG A 230 -7.49 13.38 -20.73
CA ARG A 230 -7.90 13.08 -22.11
C ARG A 230 -6.73 13.01 -23.11
N ASN A 231 -5.65 13.75 -22.88
CA ASN A 231 -4.53 13.81 -23.84
C ASN A 231 -3.46 12.74 -23.55
N MET A 232 -3.66 11.88 -22.54
CA MET A 232 -2.83 10.70 -22.33
C MET A 232 -3.21 9.59 -23.31
N GLU A 233 -2.31 8.64 -23.50
CA GLU A 233 -2.58 7.42 -24.25
C GLU A 233 -3.79 6.67 -23.67
N CYS A 234 -4.78 6.36 -24.51
CA CYS A 234 -6.09 5.80 -24.14
C CYS A 234 -6.91 6.64 -23.13
N GLY A 235 -6.47 7.86 -22.79
CA GLY A 235 -7.15 8.71 -21.81
C GLY A 235 -8.46 9.33 -22.32
N ASP A 236 -8.61 9.45 -23.64
CA ASP A 236 -9.83 9.90 -24.32
C ASP A 236 -10.85 8.78 -24.56
N SER A 237 -10.46 7.53 -24.32
CA SER A 237 -11.35 6.37 -24.47
C SER A 237 -12.52 6.48 -23.49
N PRO A 238 -13.76 6.19 -23.92
CA PRO A 238 -14.94 6.31 -23.06
C PRO A 238 -14.83 5.46 -21.80
N ARG A 239 -15.11 6.06 -20.64
CA ARG A 239 -15.13 5.37 -19.35
C ARG A 239 -16.39 4.50 -19.22
N ARG A 240 -16.21 3.21 -18.93
CA ARG A 240 -17.28 2.22 -18.79
C ARG A 240 -17.64 1.95 -17.33
N ILE A 241 -16.65 1.91 -16.42
CA ILE A 241 -16.88 1.56 -15.00
C ILE A 241 -16.26 2.54 -14.00
N SER A 242 -15.33 3.38 -14.43
CA SER A 242 -14.59 4.33 -13.58
C SER A 242 -15.29 5.67 -13.33
N ASN A 243 -16.48 5.89 -13.88
CA ASN A 243 -17.29 7.05 -13.49
C ASN A 243 -17.76 6.87 -12.03
N GLY A 244 -17.61 7.92 -11.22
CA GLY A 244 -17.83 7.90 -9.78
C GLY A 244 -16.56 7.60 -8.97
N LEU A 245 -15.45 7.24 -9.62
CA LEU A 245 -14.16 7.05 -8.96
C LEU A 245 -13.69 8.38 -8.37
N THR A 246 -13.39 8.39 -7.08
CA THR A 246 -12.69 9.51 -6.47
C THR A 246 -11.25 9.11 -6.27
N GLU A 247 -10.35 9.75 -7.01
CA GLU A 247 -8.91 9.57 -6.88
C GLU A 247 -8.35 10.54 -5.83
N ILE A 248 -7.30 10.16 -5.09
CA ILE A 248 -6.59 11.02 -4.14
C ILE A 248 -5.08 10.96 -4.38
N THR A 249 -4.41 12.10 -4.19
CA THR A 249 -2.94 12.20 -4.16
C THR A 249 -2.52 13.19 -3.09
N TRP A 250 -1.22 13.27 -2.81
CA TRP A 250 -0.68 14.15 -1.78
C TRP A 250 0.43 15.01 -2.34
N TYR A 251 0.28 16.32 -2.20
CA TYR A 251 1.38 17.24 -2.38
C TYR A 251 2.21 17.29 -1.09
N LEU A 252 3.51 17.05 -1.22
CA LEU A 252 4.44 16.91 -0.12
C LEU A 252 5.62 17.87 -0.30
N PRO A 253 5.74 18.93 0.52
CA PRO A 253 6.82 19.91 0.37
C PRO A 253 8.20 19.30 0.64
N CYS A 254 9.22 19.84 -0.02
CA CYS A 254 10.62 19.44 0.16
C CYS A 254 11.43 20.42 1.04
N GLY A 255 10.80 21.49 1.51
CA GLY A 255 11.37 22.51 2.38
C GLY A 255 12.13 23.60 1.62
N LYS A 256 11.89 23.73 0.31
CA LYS A 256 12.53 24.73 -0.55
C LYS A 256 11.47 25.67 -1.10
N ALA A 257 11.37 26.88 -0.51
CA ALA A 257 10.32 27.84 -0.83
C ALA A 257 10.26 28.28 -2.31
N ASN A 258 11.38 28.18 -3.05
CA ASN A 258 11.45 28.48 -4.48
C ASN A 258 10.92 27.36 -5.39
N ILE A 259 10.81 26.13 -4.87
CA ILE A 259 10.32 24.95 -5.61
C ILE A 259 8.92 24.55 -5.11
N ASP A 260 8.66 24.71 -3.81
CA ASP A 260 7.43 24.25 -3.18
C ASP A 260 6.22 25.12 -3.60
N THR A 261 5.22 24.47 -4.20
CA THR A 261 3.92 25.04 -4.54
C THR A 261 3.12 25.37 -3.29
N PHE A 262 3.11 24.47 -2.31
CA PHE A 262 2.44 24.63 -1.02
C PHE A 262 3.45 24.48 0.12
N SER A 263 3.35 25.33 1.15
CA SER A 263 4.28 25.32 2.29
C SER A 263 4.01 24.19 3.30
N GLN A 264 2.84 23.57 3.21
CA GLN A 264 2.38 22.46 4.05
C GLN A 264 1.91 21.30 3.16
N PRO A 265 1.94 20.05 3.67
CA PRO A 265 1.37 18.91 2.94
C PRO A 265 -0.14 19.07 2.72
N VAL A 266 -0.63 18.63 1.56
CA VAL A 266 -2.04 18.78 1.15
C VAL A 266 -2.52 17.50 0.50
N ALA A 267 -3.70 17.03 0.88
CA ALA A 267 -4.40 15.96 0.18
C ALA A 267 -5.25 16.56 -0.94
N VAL A 268 -5.20 15.99 -2.14
CA VAL A 268 -5.93 16.49 -3.30
C VAL A 268 -6.77 15.36 -3.88
N ALA A 269 -8.09 15.57 -3.90
CA ALA A 269 -9.07 14.60 -4.37
C ALA A 269 -9.69 15.03 -5.71
N ASN A 270 -9.86 14.07 -6.62
CA ASN A 270 -10.38 14.26 -7.97
C ASN A 270 -11.56 13.31 -8.20
N LEU A 271 -12.78 13.83 -8.27
CA LEU A 271 -13.95 13.00 -8.62
C LEU A 271 -14.08 12.86 -10.15
N CYS A 272 -14.01 11.63 -10.65
CA CYS A 272 -14.20 11.27 -12.04
C CYS A 272 -15.70 11.18 -12.37
N GLY A 273 -16.18 12.02 -13.29
CA GLY A 273 -17.58 12.00 -13.74
C GLY A 273 -18.28 13.33 -13.51
N ASP A 274 -19.61 13.31 -13.49
CA ASP A 274 -20.47 14.46 -13.21
C ASP A 274 -21.09 14.31 -11.81
N ILE A 275 -21.01 15.35 -10.97
CA ILE A 275 -21.57 15.34 -9.62
C ILE A 275 -23.09 15.17 -9.61
N ALA A 276 -23.79 15.54 -10.69
CA ALA A 276 -25.22 15.29 -10.81
C ALA A 276 -25.57 13.80 -10.74
N SER A 277 -24.66 12.93 -11.23
CA SER A 277 -24.80 11.47 -11.23
C SER A 277 -24.20 10.79 -10.00
N PHE A 278 -23.35 11.48 -9.23
CA PHE A 278 -22.57 10.91 -8.12
C PHE A 278 -22.72 11.72 -6.84
N GLN A 279 -23.98 11.90 -6.41
CA GLN A 279 -24.35 12.77 -5.29
C GLN A 279 -23.79 12.27 -3.94
N THR A 280 -23.71 10.96 -3.71
CA THR A 280 -23.13 10.39 -2.48
C THR A 280 -21.65 10.73 -2.36
N GLN A 281 -20.87 10.52 -3.43
CA GLN A 281 -19.46 10.88 -3.49
C GLN A 281 -19.26 12.40 -3.34
N TYR A 282 -20.09 13.20 -4.01
CA TYR A 282 -20.04 14.66 -3.89
C TYR A 282 -20.33 15.12 -2.45
N SER A 283 -21.37 14.57 -1.81
CA SER A 283 -21.73 14.86 -0.43
C SER A 283 -20.61 14.51 0.54
N PHE A 284 -19.97 13.35 0.36
CA PHE A 284 -18.79 12.95 1.12
C PHE A 284 -17.67 13.99 1.00
N LEU A 285 -17.34 14.44 -0.22
CA LEU A 285 -16.30 15.45 -0.45
C LEU A 285 -16.67 16.81 0.18
N CYS A 286 -17.92 17.24 0.09
CA CYS A 286 -18.39 18.47 0.73
C CYS A 286 -18.34 18.45 2.27
N GLN A 287 -18.41 17.27 2.88
CA GLN A 287 -18.29 17.13 4.33
C GLN A 287 -16.84 17.00 4.80
N ARG A 288 -15.93 16.50 3.96
CA ARG A 288 -14.55 16.14 4.34
C ARG A 288 -13.47 17.07 3.83
N SER A 289 -13.75 17.86 2.79
CA SER A 289 -12.74 18.74 2.19
C SER A 289 -12.77 20.14 2.76
N ALA A 290 -11.59 20.73 3.01
CA ALA A 290 -11.48 22.13 3.40
C ALA A 290 -12.11 23.05 2.34
N ALA A 291 -11.97 22.68 1.06
CA ALA A 291 -12.67 23.31 -0.04
C ALA A 291 -12.98 22.33 -1.17
N VAL A 292 -14.05 22.62 -1.92
CA VAL A 292 -14.45 21.92 -3.14
C VAL A 292 -14.49 22.91 -4.30
N PHE A 293 -13.67 22.65 -5.32
CA PHE A 293 -13.61 23.41 -6.57
C PHE A 293 -14.46 22.71 -7.63
N VAL A 294 -15.54 23.36 -8.04
CA VAL A 294 -16.53 22.86 -8.99
C VAL A 294 -16.22 23.42 -10.38
N PHE A 295 -15.77 22.56 -11.28
CA PHE A 295 -15.59 22.90 -12.69
C PHE A 295 -16.92 22.89 -13.44
N PHE A 296 -17.17 23.91 -14.24
CA PHE A 296 -18.37 24.02 -15.07
C PHE A 296 -18.08 24.84 -16.35
N ASP A 297 -18.78 24.53 -17.44
CA ASP A 297 -18.81 25.40 -18.62
C ASP A 297 -20.14 26.11 -18.74
N HIS A 298 -21.25 25.42 -18.45
CA HIS A 298 -22.61 25.95 -18.52
C HIS A 298 -23.40 25.60 -17.25
N LEU A 299 -24.16 26.57 -16.74
CA LEU A 299 -25.09 26.39 -15.61
C LEU A 299 -26.50 26.60 -16.17
N GLY A 300 -27.21 25.51 -16.46
CA GLY A 300 -28.41 25.55 -17.30
C GLY A 300 -29.72 25.30 -16.56
N SER A 301 -29.71 24.61 -15.43
CA SER A 301 -30.93 24.11 -14.78
C SER A 301 -31.04 24.46 -13.29
N GLU A 302 -32.27 24.66 -12.79
CA GLU A 302 -32.50 24.88 -11.35
C GLU A 302 -32.11 23.67 -10.48
N SER A 303 -32.17 22.46 -11.03
CA SER A 303 -31.69 21.24 -10.39
C SER A 303 -30.19 21.28 -10.10
N GLU A 304 -29.37 21.84 -10.99
CA GLU A 304 -27.93 21.99 -10.77
C GLU A 304 -27.62 22.95 -9.62
N PHE A 305 -28.43 24.00 -9.43
CA PHE A 305 -28.29 24.92 -8.30
C PHE A 305 -28.66 24.26 -6.97
N SER A 306 -29.70 23.41 -6.96
CA SER A 306 -30.11 22.67 -5.75
C SER A 306 -29.02 21.74 -5.23
N LEU A 307 -28.22 21.13 -6.13
CA LEU A 307 -27.10 20.26 -5.76
C LEU A 307 -26.00 21.01 -5.02
N LEU A 308 -25.68 22.23 -5.47
CA LEU A 308 -24.61 23.04 -4.88
C LEU A 308 -25.03 23.71 -3.56
N THR A 309 -26.33 23.94 -3.36
CA THR A 309 -26.91 24.71 -2.24
C THR A 309 -27.29 23.86 -1.02
N ASN A 310 -26.89 22.59 -0.99
CA ASN A 310 -27.22 21.70 0.12
C ASN A 310 -26.64 22.20 1.47
N GLN A 311 -27.48 22.29 2.49
CA GLN A 311 -27.18 22.93 3.79
C GLN A 311 -26.17 22.15 4.65
N HIS A 312 -25.82 20.93 4.28
CA HIS A 312 -24.88 20.08 5.03
C HIS A 312 -23.41 20.19 4.57
N HIS A 313 -23.09 21.15 3.69
CA HIS A 313 -21.72 21.38 3.24
C HIS A 313 -20.85 22.02 4.35
N LYS A 314 -19.78 21.32 4.76
CA LYS A 314 -18.76 21.87 5.66
C LYS A 314 -17.62 22.56 4.89
N ALA A 315 -17.42 22.15 3.65
CA ALA A 315 -16.39 22.68 2.75
C ALA A 315 -16.73 24.07 2.22
N GLN A 316 -15.69 24.87 1.98
CA GLN A 316 -15.83 26.09 1.19
C GLN A 316 -15.99 25.74 -0.30
N ILE A 317 -17.02 26.26 -0.96
CA ILE A 317 -17.26 26.01 -2.38
C ILE A 317 -16.58 27.10 -3.22
N PHE A 318 -15.89 26.66 -4.28
CA PHE A 318 -15.27 27.50 -5.29
C PHE A 318 -15.80 27.11 -6.68
N LEU A 319 -16.14 28.09 -7.50
CA LEU A 319 -16.63 27.91 -8.85
C LEU A 319 -15.51 28.17 -9.84
N VAL A 320 -15.23 27.18 -10.70
CA VAL A 320 -14.15 27.22 -11.69
C VAL A 320 -14.75 27.12 -13.09
N GLY A 321 -14.90 28.26 -13.76
CA GLY A 321 -15.62 28.36 -15.04
C GLY A 321 -14.70 28.56 -16.24
N ASN A 322 -15.07 28.00 -17.41
CA ASN A 322 -14.47 28.39 -18.70
C ASN A 322 -15.45 29.23 -19.54
N TYR A 323 -15.14 30.51 -19.76
CA TYR A 323 -15.99 31.45 -20.53
C TYR A 323 -15.71 31.43 -22.05
N GLU A 324 -14.85 30.51 -22.53
CA GLU A 324 -14.62 30.33 -23.98
C GLU A 324 -15.84 29.74 -24.70
N SER A 325 -16.75 29.07 -23.97
CA SER A 325 -17.98 28.48 -24.49
C SER A 325 -19.10 29.53 -24.63
N LYS A 326 -19.69 29.66 -25.83
CA LYS A 326 -20.53 30.79 -26.27
C LYS A 326 -21.94 30.91 -25.62
N HIS A 327 -22.24 30.26 -24.49
CA HIS A 327 -23.64 30.08 -24.05
C HIS A 327 -23.98 30.38 -22.57
N ASN A 328 -23.18 31.13 -21.82
CA ASN A 328 -23.54 31.44 -20.43
C ASN A 328 -24.47 32.65 -20.28
N SER A 329 -25.64 32.43 -19.69
CA SER A 329 -26.47 33.49 -19.13
C SER A 329 -25.82 33.98 -17.82
N THR A 330 -25.27 35.19 -17.82
CA THR A 330 -24.66 35.83 -16.64
C THR A 330 -25.61 35.86 -15.43
N ASN A 331 -26.92 35.97 -15.69
CA ASN A 331 -27.97 36.03 -14.67
C ASN A 331 -28.07 34.75 -13.82
N ALA A 332 -27.81 33.57 -14.41
CA ALA A 332 -27.92 32.30 -13.70
C ALA A 332 -26.75 32.11 -12.72
N LEU A 333 -25.55 32.53 -13.11
CA LEU A 333 -24.38 32.57 -12.24
C LEU A 333 -24.56 33.58 -11.10
N GLU A 334 -25.11 34.78 -11.37
CA GLU A 334 -25.40 35.77 -10.34
C GLU A 334 -26.39 35.25 -9.30
N LYS A 335 -27.48 34.59 -9.73
CA LYS A 335 -28.46 33.95 -8.82
C LYS A 335 -27.79 32.88 -7.95
N LEU A 336 -26.92 32.05 -8.53
CA LEU A 336 -26.18 31.02 -7.80
C LEU A 336 -25.23 31.61 -6.74
N VAL A 337 -24.46 32.63 -7.13
CA VAL A 337 -23.49 33.31 -6.26
C VAL A 337 -24.19 33.95 -5.07
N GLN A 338 -25.35 34.59 -5.30
CA GLN A 338 -26.18 35.14 -4.23
C GLN A 338 -26.73 34.04 -3.30
N THR A 339 -27.23 32.94 -3.87
CA THR A 339 -27.83 31.85 -3.10
C THR A 339 -26.81 31.13 -2.22
N LEU A 340 -25.57 30.95 -2.71
CA LEU A 340 -24.48 30.32 -1.98
C LEU A 340 -23.69 31.28 -1.09
N GLY A 341 -24.01 32.58 -1.11
CA GLY A 341 -23.26 33.61 -0.38
C GLY A 341 -21.78 33.70 -0.82
N LEU A 342 -21.48 33.37 -2.08
CA LEU A 342 -20.12 33.36 -2.59
C LEU A 342 -19.63 34.78 -2.85
N THR A 343 -18.34 35.00 -2.56
CA THR A 343 -17.69 36.27 -2.88
C THR A 343 -16.91 36.16 -4.18
N LYS A 344 -16.41 37.29 -4.69
CA LYS A 344 -15.59 37.32 -5.90
C LYS A 344 -14.34 36.43 -5.82
N THR A 345 -13.80 36.18 -4.62
CA THR A 345 -12.64 35.29 -4.43
C THR A 345 -12.98 33.81 -4.57
N ASN A 346 -14.27 33.45 -4.47
CA ASN A 346 -14.73 32.08 -4.67
C ASN A 346 -14.92 31.71 -6.15
N ILE A 347 -14.76 32.66 -7.07
CA ILE A 347 -15.07 32.49 -8.49
C ILE A 347 -13.81 32.68 -9.31
N ILE A 348 -13.43 31.64 -10.06
CA ILE A 348 -12.23 31.61 -10.90
C ILE A 348 -12.68 31.33 -12.34
N ILE A 349 -12.59 32.33 -13.20
CA ILE A 349 -13.06 32.22 -14.59
C ILE A 349 -11.87 32.32 -15.55
N LYS A 350 -11.78 31.36 -16.47
CA LYS A 350 -10.92 31.44 -17.65
C LYS A 350 -11.62 32.30 -18.70
N THR A 351 -10.98 33.40 -19.12
CA THR A 351 -11.47 34.29 -20.17
C THR A 351 -10.61 34.13 -21.43
N LYS A 352 -11.11 34.55 -22.59
CA LYS A 352 -10.38 34.49 -23.88
C LYS A 352 -9.01 35.21 -23.88
N GLN A 353 -8.83 36.19 -23.00
CA GLN A 353 -7.58 36.95 -22.86
C GLN A 353 -6.56 36.26 -21.95
N ARG A 354 -6.97 35.20 -21.23
CA ARG A 354 -6.16 34.51 -20.24
C ARG A 354 -5.77 33.14 -20.77
N ASN A 355 -4.48 32.95 -21.03
CA ASN A 355 -3.96 31.64 -21.42
C ASN A 355 -4.07 30.63 -20.26
N ASP A 356 -3.89 29.34 -20.57
CA ASP A 356 -3.94 28.26 -19.58
C ASP A 356 -2.95 28.44 -18.43
N VAL A 357 -1.77 29.01 -18.70
CA VAL A 357 -0.71 29.20 -17.70
C VAL A 357 -1.15 30.20 -16.64
N ASP A 358 -1.65 31.36 -17.06
CA ASP A 358 -2.14 32.41 -16.19
C ASP A 358 -3.36 31.97 -15.39
N PHE A 359 -4.22 31.14 -15.99
CA PHE A 359 -5.37 30.55 -15.33
C PHE A 359 -4.94 29.57 -14.22
N VAL A 360 -4.06 28.61 -14.54
CA VAL A 360 -3.52 27.66 -13.56
C VAL A 360 -2.79 28.38 -12.43
N LYS A 361 -2.08 29.48 -12.72
CA LYS A 361 -1.39 30.27 -11.69
C LYS A 361 -2.35 30.87 -10.67
N SER A 362 -3.47 31.45 -11.10
CA SER A 362 -4.47 32.02 -10.18
C SER A 362 -5.27 30.95 -9.44
N LEU A 363 -5.54 29.81 -10.08
CA LEU A 363 -6.12 28.67 -9.38
C LEU A 363 -5.18 28.18 -8.28
N ARG A 364 -3.88 28.07 -8.58
CA ARG A 364 -2.83 27.67 -7.63
C ARG A 364 -2.69 28.67 -6.48
N GLU A 365 -2.76 29.98 -6.74
CA GLU A 365 -2.77 31.01 -5.69
C GLU A 365 -3.98 30.88 -4.77
N THR A 366 -5.17 30.68 -5.34
CA THR A 366 -6.40 30.49 -4.55
C THR A 366 -6.33 29.24 -3.68
N VAL A 367 -5.90 28.11 -4.26
CA VAL A 367 -5.71 26.86 -3.49
C VAL A 367 -4.66 27.05 -2.39
N ARG A 368 -3.57 27.77 -2.65
CA ARG A 368 -2.54 28.08 -1.65
C ARG A 368 -3.11 28.88 -0.48
N ASP A 369 -3.97 29.85 -0.75
CA ASP A 369 -4.64 30.63 0.28
C ASP A 369 -5.62 29.80 1.11
N VAL A 370 -6.40 28.92 0.46
CA VAL A 370 -7.28 27.98 1.16
C VAL A 370 -6.47 27.06 2.07
N VAL A 371 -5.41 26.45 1.55
CA VAL A 371 -4.54 25.53 2.31
C VAL A 371 -3.92 26.23 3.51
N ARG A 372 -3.41 27.45 3.33
CA ARG A 372 -2.79 28.24 4.42
C ARG A 372 -3.79 28.56 5.52
N ASN A 373 -5.04 28.83 5.17
CA ASN A 373 -6.10 29.22 6.09
C ASN A 373 -7.03 28.06 6.48
N ALA A 374 -6.72 26.82 6.07
CA ALA A 374 -7.57 25.67 6.28
C ALA A 374 -7.72 25.38 7.78
N ARG A 375 -8.94 25.62 8.30
CA ARG A 375 -9.32 25.22 9.66
C ARG A 375 -9.63 23.74 9.75
N MET A 376 -10.13 23.15 8.67
CA MET A 376 -10.46 21.74 8.61
C MET A 376 -9.25 20.94 8.12
N LYS A 377 -8.69 20.14 9.02
CA LYS A 377 -7.70 19.10 8.77
C LYS A 377 -8.23 17.83 9.42
N MET A 378 -8.05 16.69 8.78
CA MET A 378 -8.48 15.40 9.34
C MET A 378 -7.64 14.27 8.77
N THR A 379 -7.66 13.15 9.48
CA THR A 379 -7.05 11.91 9.01
C THR A 379 -8.00 11.19 8.05
N ILE A 380 -7.47 10.33 7.18
CA ILE A 380 -8.32 9.50 6.29
C ILE A 380 -9.11 8.49 7.13
N GLU A 381 -8.53 7.99 8.23
CA GLU A 381 -9.21 7.11 9.17
C GLU A 381 -10.48 7.75 9.75
N GLN A 382 -10.43 9.03 10.14
CA GLN A 382 -11.60 9.76 10.62
C GLN A 382 -12.69 9.90 9.55
N MET A 383 -12.37 9.75 8.26
CA MET A 383 -13.34 9.85 7.17
C MET A 383 -14.35 8.71 7.19
N ALA A 384 -13.98 7.53 7.70
CA ALA A 384 -14.84 6.34 7.78
C ALA A 384 -16.17 6.62 8.50
N VAL A 385 -16.18 7.44 9.55
CA VAL A 385 -17.39 7.80 10.30
C VAL A 385 -18.48 8.36 9.39
N ILE A 386 -18.19 9.44 8.64
CA ILE A 386 -19.13 10.00 7.65
C ILE A 386 -19.35 9.05 6.47
N ALA A 387 -18.40 8.20 6.12
CA ALA A 387 -18.64 7.18 5.11
C ALA A 387 -19.83 6.30 5.53
N HIS A 388 -19.84 5.81 6.78
CA HIS A 388 -20.99 5.07 7.32
C HIS A 388 -22.27 5.92 7.39
N GLU A 389 -22.19 7.18 7.82
CA GLU A 389 -23.36 8.09 7.86
C GLU A 389 -24.00 8.29 6.47
N LEU A 390 -23.18 8.26 5.41
CA LEU A 390 -23.61 8.39 4.01
C LEU A 390 -23.92 7.05 3.34
N GLY A 391 -23.83 5.92 4.07
CA GLY A 391 -24.05 4.58 3.51
C GLY A 391 -22.95 4.11 2.54
N ILE A 392 -21.76 4.70 2.61
CA ILE A 392 -20.57 4.30 1.86
C ILE A 392 -19.91 3.14 2.62
N LEU A 393 -19.60 2.05 1.91
CA LEU A 393 -18.91 0.90 2.49
C LEU A 393 -17.46 1.27 2.83
N VAL A 394 -16.84 0.66 3.83
CA VAL A 394 -15.41 0.79 4.10
C VAL A 394 -14.76 -0.58 3.94
N ASP A 395 -13.70 -0.66 3.15
CA ASP A 395 -12.98 -1.93 2.90
C ASP A 395 -12.38 -2.55 4.18
N GLU A 396 -12.04 -1.71 5.17
CA GLU A 396 -11.53 -2.12 6.48
C GLU A 396 -12.61 -2.81 7.36
N ASP A 397 -13.91 -2.65 7.09
CA ASP A 397 -15.01 -3.17 7.92
C ASP A 397 -15.21 -4.69 7.86
N SER A 398 -14.42 -5.39 7.04
CA SER A 398 -14.54 -6.86 6.96
C SER A 398 -14.38 -7.50 8.35
N PRO A 399 -15.22 -8.50 8.71
CA PRO A 399 -15.16 -9.13 10.04
C PRO A 399 -13.78 -9.69 10.40
N GLU A 400 -13.09 -10.27 9.42
CA GLU A 400 -11.74 -10.81 9.57
C GLU A 400 -10.73 -9.69 9.86
N CYS A 401 -10.83 -8.54 9.19
CA CYS A 401 -9.96 -7.39 9.43
C CYS A 401 -10.22 -6.76 10.80
N GLN A 402 -11.49 -6.60 11.20
CA GLN A 402 -11.85 -6.00 12.49
C GLN A 402 -11.49 -6.89 13.69
N THR A 403 -11.68 -8.21 13.56
CA THR A 403 -11.26 -9.19 14.58
C THR A 403 -9.74 -9.18 14.73
N ALA A 404 -9.03 -9.22 13.60
CA ALA A 404 -7.57 -9.12 13.57
C ALA A 404 -7.05 -7.79 14.16
N LYS A 405 -7.71 -6.67 13.86
CA LYS A 405 -7.40 -5.35 14.40
C LYS A 405 -7.52 -5.34 15.91
N THR A 406 -8.64 -5.84 16.44
CA THR A 406 -8.90 -5.94 17.89
C THR A 406 -7.84 -6.80 18.58
N ASN A 407 -7.49 -7.95 18.00
CA ASN A 407 -6.45 -8.84 18.54
C ASN A 407 -5.06 -8.18 18.55
N ALA A 408 -4.72 -7.43 17.49
CA ALA A 408 -3.46 -6.69 17.42
C ALA A 408 -3.43 -5.50 18.41
N GLU A 409 -4.54 -4.78 18.53
CA GLU A 409 -4.70 -3.68 19.49
C GLU A 409 -4.60 -4.16 20.93
N ALA A 410 -5.18 -5.33 21.26
CA ALA A 410 -5.07 -5.92 22.59
C ALA A 410 -3.61 -6.13 23.03
N ILE A 411 -2.72 -6.51 22.10
CA ILE A 411 -1.29 -6.65 22.38
C ILE A 411 -0.61 -5.27 22.40
N THR A 412 -0.86 -4.45 21.38
CA THR A 412 -0.12 -3.20 21.19
C THR A 412 -0.49 -2.07 22.14
N ALA A 413 -1.71 -2.08 22.70
CA ALA A 413 -2.15 -1.11 23.70
C ALA A 413 -1.41 -1.24 25.05
N GLU A 414 -0.87 -2.42 25.36
CA GLU A 414 -0.08 -2.66 26.57
C GLU A 414 1.35 -2.10 26.46
N ILE A 415 1.78 -1.70 25.26
CA ILE A 415 3.16 -1.28 24.99
C ILE A 415 3.33 0.21 25.29
N GLN A 416 3.63 0.55 26.55
CA GLN A 416 3.97 1.91 26.95
C GLN A 416 5.46 2.23 26.74
N ASP A 417 6.33 1.32 27.18
CA ASP A 417 7.77 1.39 26.98
C ASP A 417 8.25 0.08 26.35
N ILE A 418 8.84 0.19 25.15
CA ILE A 418 9.25 -0.98 24.36
C ILE A 418 10.29 -1.83 25.10
N HIS A 419 11.22 -1.21 25.82
CA HIS A 419 12.27 -1.95 26.53
C HIS A 419 11.69 -2.75 27.68
N LYS A 420 10.88 -2.10 28.54
CA LYS A 420 10.20 -2.79 29.65
C LYS A 420 9.27 -3.88 29.15
N TYR A 421 8.49 -3.58 28.11
CA TYR A 421 7.60 -4.57 27.51
C TYR A 421 8.35 -5.82 27.04
N LYS A 422 9.53 -5.68 26.42
CA LYS A 422 10.37 -6.84 26.06
C LYS A 422 10.81 -7.62 27.29
N GLU A 423 11.27 -6.95 28.34
CA GLU A 423 11.70 -7.59 29.58
C GLU A 423 10.55 -8.33 30.29
N ASP A 424 9.33 -7.81 30.21
CA ASP A 424 8.16 -8.37 30.89
C ASP A 424 7.45 -9.46 30.07
N GLN A 425 7.26 -9.24 28.77
CA GLN A 425 6.42 -10.09 27.92
C GLN A 425 7.21 -11.05 27.00
N LEU A 426 8.49 -10.76 26.76
CA LEU A 426 9.35 -11.49 25.81
C LEU A 426 10.64 -11.97 26.50
N GLN A 427 10.47 -12.63 27.64
CA GLN A 427 11.55 -12.96 28.58
C GLN A 427 12.54 -13.99 28.04
N ARG A 428 12.08 -14.97 27.26
CA ARG A 428 12.90 -16.13 26.88
C ARG A 428 13.93 -15.77 25.81
N GLN A 429 13.66 -14.78 24.96
CA GLN A 429 14.64 -14.26 23.99
C GLN A 429 15.59 -13.19 24.56
N GLY A 430 15.42 -12.80 25.83
CA GLY A 430 16.22 -11.75 26.49
C GLY A 430 17.62 -12.21 26.89
N GLU A 431 18.08 -11.79 28.07
CA GLU A 431 19.44 -12.05 28.55
C GLU A 431 19.80 -13.54 28.61
N ILE A 432 18.83 -14.43 28.92
CA ILE A 432 19.10 -15.86 28.97
C ILE A 432 19.51 -16.41 27.59
N TRP A 433 18.87 -15.93 26.53
CA TRP A 433 19.20 -16.34 25.17
C TRP A 433 20.56 -15.78 24.71
N LYS A 434 20.90 -14.55 25.11
CA LYS A 434 22.24 -13.98 24.87
C LYS A 434 23.33 -14.78 25.60
N GLU A 435 23.09 -15.18 26.84
CA GLU A 435 24.02 -16.00 27.61
C GLU A 435 24.18 -17.39 27.00
N LEU A 436 23.08 -18.05 26.61
CA LEU A 436 23.09 -19.32 25.88
C LEU A 436 23.93 -19.20 24.59
N THR A 437 23.74 -18.12 23.83
CA THR A 437 24.52 -17.84 22.62
C THR A 437 26.02 -17.71 22.91
N CYS A 438 26.39 -17.03 23.99
CA CYS A 438 27.80 -16.91 24.40
C CYS A 438 28.40 -18.28 24.74
N LEU A 439 27.66 -19.12 25.48
CA LEU A 439 28.09 -20.49 25.81
C LEU A 439 28.17 -21.39 24.57
N GLU A 440 27.27 -21.22 23.60
CA GLU A 440 27.35 -21.93 22.31
C GLU A 440 28.58 -21.53 21.53
N LYS A 441 28.87 -20.24 21.40
CA LYS A 441 30.10 -19.76 20.74
C LYS A 441 31.35 -20.25 21.45
N GLU A 442 31.36 -20.26 22.78
CA GLU A 442 32.51 -20.71 23.58
C GLU A 442 32.75 -22.21 23.45
N GLU A 443 31.71 -23.04 23.30
CA GLU A 443 31.87 -24.48 23.08
C GLU A 443 32.65 -24.81 21.79
N PHE A 444 32.52 -23.97 20.76
CA PHE A 444 33.26 -24.12 19.51
C PHE A 444 34.61 -23.43 19.51
N ARG A 445 34.73 -22.26 20.16
CA ARG A 445 35.93 -21.44 20.14
C ARG A 445 36.96 -21.82 21.21
N LEU A 446 36.48 -22.32 22.35
CA LEU A 446 37.29 -22.70 23.52
C LEU A 446 38.26 -21.58 23.93
N GLN A 447 37.85 -20.31 23.86
CA GLN A 447 38.74 -19.16 24.10
C GLN A 447 39.10 -18.99 25.58
N HIS A 448 38.24 -19.48 26.47
CA HIS A 448 38.40 -19.38 27.91
C HIS A 448 38.84 -20.69 28.56
N ILE A 449 39.20 -21.70 27.76
CA ILE A 449 39.78 -22.94 28.27
C ILE A 449 41.11 -22.62 28.96
N ARG A 450 41.22 -23.01 30.22
CA ARG A 450 42.45 -22.83 31.01
C ARG A 450 43.31 -24.09 30.88
N SER A 451 43.80 -24.62 32.00
CA SER A 451 44.52 -25.89 32.08
C SER A 451 43.60 -27.11 32.21
N GLU A 452 42.30 -26.95 31.99
CA GLU A 452 41.29 -28.00 32.11
C GLU A 452 41.27 -28.90 30.87
N ASN A 453 40.82 -30.16 31.01
CA ASN A 453 40.59 -31.04 29.87
C ASN A 453 39.43 -30.49 29.01
N ILE A 454 39.57 -30.56 27.69
CA ILE A 454 38.57 -30.11 26.72
C ILE A 454 37.20 -30.74 26.97
N GLU A 455 37.15 -32.05 27.24
CA GLU A 455 35.87 -32.75 27.44
C GLU A 455 35.20 -32.36 28.76
N ASP A 456 35.98 -32.19 29.82
CA ASP A 456 35.46 -31.74 31.12
C ASP A 456 34.91 -30.30 31.02
N TYR A 457 35.63 -29.42 30.32
CA TYR A 457 35.20 -28.05 30.08
C TYR A 457 33.92 -27.99 29.23
N LYS A 458 33.83 -28.77 28.15
CA LYS A 458 32.60 -28.88 27.34
C LYS A 458 31.44 -29.42 28.16
N SER A 459 31.67 -30.44 28.99
CA SER A 459 30.66 -30.99 29.90
C SER A 459 30.13 -29.93 30.87
N GLU A 460 31.00 -29.07 31.40
CA GLU A 460 30.62 -27.95 32.26
C GLU A 460 29.79 -26.90 31.51
N LEU A 461 30.19 -26.51 30.29
CA LEU A 461 29.39 -25.62 29.45
C LEU A 461 27.99 -26.21 29.18
N GLN A 462 27.89 -27.51 28.91
CA GLN A 462 26.62 -28.20 28.71
C GLN A 462 25.74 -28.20 29.96
N LYS A 463 26.32 -28.39 31.16
CA LYS A 463 25.59 -28.26 32.43
C LYS A 463 25.02 -26.84 32.61
N ARG A 464 25.81 -25.81 32.32
CA ARG A 464 25.36 -24.41 32.39
C ARG A 464 24.22 -24.13 31.40
N LYS A 465 24.36 -24.55 30.14
CA LYS A 465 23.29 -24.46 29.13
C LYS A 465 21.99 -25.13 29.60
N LYS A 466 22.09 -26.33 30.17
CA LYS A 466 20.93 -27.04 30.73
C LYS A 466 20.30 -26.27 31.91
N GLY A 467 21.11 -25.63 32.75
CA GLY A 467 20.64 -24.73 33.80
C GLY A 467 19.86 -23.53 33.25
N LEU A 468 20.37 -22.89 32.19
CA LEU A 468 19.70 -21.78 31.53
C LEU A 468 18.39 -22.20 30.83
N ARG A 469 18.34 -23.38 30.19
CA ARG A 469 17.09 -23.91 29.62
C ARG A 469 16.04 -24.21 30.69
N LYS A 470 16.45 -24.72 31.86
CA LYS A 470 15.54 -24.85 33.02
C LYS A 470 15.01 -23.50 33.49
N LYS A 471 15.85 -22.46 33.51
CA LYS A 471 15.45 -21.09 33.83
C LYS A 471 14.51 -20.50 32.77
N GLN A 472 14.71 -20.77 31.47
CA GLN A 472 13.74 -20.37 30.44
C GLN A 472 12.38 -21.05 30.65
N ASN A 473 12.38 -22.34 31.02
CA ASN A 473 11.15 -23.09 31.27
C ASN A 473 10.44 -22.73 32.59
N SER A 474 11.11 -22.03 33.52
CA SER A 474 10.45 -21.59 34.76
C SER A 474 9.54 -20.38 34.55
N TYR A 475 9.64 -19.70 33.42
CA TYR A 475 8.71 -18.62 33.08
C TYR A 475 7.43 -19.19 32.47
N ASP A 476 6.29 -18.70 32.92
CA ASP A 476 5.02 -18.98 32.27
C ASP A 476 4.93 -18.29 30.90
N MET A 477 4.03 -18.78 30.04
CA MET A 477 3.75 -18.09 28.78
C MET A 477 3.07 -16.75 29.09
N SER A 478 3.61 -15.66 28.55
CA SER A 478 3.05 -14.33 28.75
C SER A 478 1.70 -14.18 28.04
N THR A 479 0.84 -13.31 28.56
CA THR A 479 -0.47 -13.02 27.96
C THR A 479 -0.30 -12.55 26.51
N ALA A 480 0.68 -11.69 26.25
CA ALA A 480 1.00 -11.24 24.90
C ALA A 480 1.33 -12.39 23.95
N MET A 481 2.13 -13.37 24.38
CA MET A 481 2.49 -14.52 23.56
C MET A 481 1.34 -15.49 23.36
N THR A 482 0.50 -15.71 24.38
CA THR A 482 -0.72 -16.50 24.23
C THR A 482 -1.66 -15.86 23.20
N CYS A 483 -1.92 -14.55 23.32
CA CYS A 483 -2.73 -13.81 22.35
C CYS A 483 -2.12 -13.86 20.93
N PHE A 484 -0.81 -13.67 20.82
CA PHE A 484 -0.10 -13.71 19.54
C PHE A 484 -0.24 -15.08 18.88
N ILE A 485 0.08 -16.18 19.59
CA ILE A 485 -0.01 -17.55 19.06
C ILE A 485 -1.44 -17.89 18.67
N ASN A 486 -2.43 -17.52 19.47
CA ASN A 486 -3.84 -17.74 19.15
C ASN A 486 -4.24 -17.02 17.85
N ALA A 487 -3.86 -15.76 17.70
CA ALA A 487 -4.22 -14.96 16.53
C ALA A 487 -3.54 -15.42 15.23
N ILE A 488 -2.27 -15.87 15.28
CA ILE A 488 -1.62 -16.46 14.10
C ILE A 488 -2.13 -17.87 13.77
N SER A 489 -2.72 -18.55 14.76
CA SER A 489 -3.35 -19.86 14.57
C SER A 489 -4.73 -19.76 13.92
N SER A 490 -5.35 -18.57 13.90
CA SER A 490 -6.63 -18.34 13.22
C SER A 490 -6.56 -18.80 11.75
N PRO A 491 -7.58 -19.50 11.23
CA PRO A 491 -7.60 -19.95 9.85
C PRO A 491 -7.83 -18.79 8.86
N GLY A 492 -7.49 -19.02 7.59
CA GLY A 492 -7.85 -18.11 6.50
C GLY A 492 -7.10 -16.77 6.52
N THR A 493 -7.79 -15.70 6.13
CA THR A 493 -7.21 -14.36 5.94
C THR A 493 -7.05 -13.58 7.25
N GLU A 494 -7.69 -13.99 8.34
CA GLU A 494 -7.62 -13.30 9.64
C GLU A 494 -6.18 -13.21 10.16
N ARG A 495 -5.41 -14.31 10.10
CA ARG A 495 -3.98 -14.32 10.51
C ARG A 495 -3.15 -13.32 9.72
N PHE A 496 -3.48 -13.11 8.44
CA PHE A 496 -2.78 -12.17 7.56
C PHE A 496 -3.07 -10.73 7.97
N TYR A 497 -4.34 -10.41 8.20
CA TYR A 497 -4.74 -9.10 8.73
C TYR A 497 -4.08 -8.85 10.09
N PHE A 498 -4.05 -9.86 10.98
CA PHE A 498 -3.47 -9.72 12.31
C PHE A 498 -1.98 -9.38 12.25
N LEU A 499 -1.20 -10.14 11.48
CA LEU A 499 0.22 -9.87 11.30
C LEU A 499 0.47 -8.50 10.65
N LYS A 500 -0.41 -8.08 9.73
CA LYS A 500 -0.33 -6.77 9.10
C LYS A 500 -0.63 -5.63 10.06
N TRP A 501 -1.65 -5.77 10.90
CA TRP A 501 -1.98 -4.82 11.97
C TRP A 501 -0.88 -4.74 13.01
N MET A 502 -0.38 -5.88 13.48
CA MET A 502 0.77 -5.95 14.40
C MET A 502 1.98 -5.20 13.84
N ARG A 503 2.36 -5.48 12.60
CA ARG A 503 3.46 -4.77 11.92
C ARG A 503 3.21 -3.27 11.86
N THR A 504 2.00 -2.87 11.48
CA THR A 504 1.60 -1.48 11.31
C THR A 504 1.67 -0.70 12.63
N ASN A 505 1.05 -1.24 13.68
CA ASN A 505 1.00 -0.61 15.01
C ASN A 505 2.40 -0.50 15.61
N LEU A 506 3.18 -1.58 15.57
CA LEU A 506 4.56 -1.60 16.07
C LEU A 506 5.47 -0.62 15.31
N ASP A 507 5.36 -0.57 13.97
CA ASP A 507 6.09 0.40 13.15
C ASP A 507 5.77 1.83 13.60
N ASN A 508 4.48 2.16 13.75
CA ASN A 508 4.02 3.50 14.12
C ASN A 508 4.57 3.95 15.48
N MET A 509 4.49 3.09 16.50
CA MET A 509 5.01 3.37 17.84
C MET A 509 6.52 3.68 17.85
N SER A 510 7.30 2.96 17.05
CA SER A 510 8.76 3.09 17.05
C SER A 510 9.28 4.20 16.11
N ARG A 511 8.45 4.71 15.20
CA ARG A 511 8.90 5.50 14.04
C ARG A 511 9.66 6.77 14.43
N VAL A 512 9.10 7.56 15.35
CA VAL A 512 9.67 8.85 15.77
C VAL A 512 10.97 8.65 16.52
N ARG A 513 10.98 7.78 17.54
CA ARG A 513 12.18 7.54 18.36
C ARG A 513 13.32 6.89 17.55
N LEU A 514 13.01 5.94 16.67
CA LEU A 514 14.02 5.27 15.87
C LEU A 514 14.60 6.15 14.76
N SER A 515 13.81 7.04 14.16
CA SER A 515 14.32 7.97 13.15
C SER A 515 15.34 8.93 13.77
N GLU A 516 15.03 9.53 14.91
CA GLU A 516 15.93 10.41 15.66
C GLU A 516 17.24 9.72 16.07
N LEU A 517 17.14 8.53 16.67
CA LEU A 517 18.32 7.77 17.11
C LEU A 517 19.24 7.42 15.95
N ARG A 518 18.69 7.14 14.77
CA ARG A 518 19.48 6.80 13.58
C ARG A 518 20.10 8.00 12.89
N GLU A 519 19.46 9.16 12.94
CA GLU A 519 20.12 10.39 12.49
C GLU A 519 21.34 10.68 13.36
N LYS A 520 21.19 10.57 14.69
CA LYS A 520 22.32 10.67 15.63
C LYS A 520 23.40 9.62 15.34
N TYR A 521 23.00 8.37 15.10
CA TYR A 521 23.94 7.30 14.72
C TYR A 521 24.74 7.66 13.45
N LYS A 522 24.04 8.07 12.38
CA LYS A 522 24.68 8.46 11.10
C LYS A 522 25.60 9.67 11.24
N GLU A 523 25.23 10.65 12.07
CA GLU A 523 26.06 11.82 12.34
C GLU A 523 27.33 11.41 13.09
N LYS A 524 27.20 10.60 14.13
CA LYS A 524 28.32 10.16 14.96
C LYS A 524 29.26 9.20 14.24
N CYS A 525 28.76 8.37 13.32
CA CYS A 525 29.58 7.51 12.46
C CYS A 525 30.50 8.26 11.49
N LYS A 526 30.33 9.58 11.29
CA LYS A 526 31.26 10.38 10.47
C LYS A 526 32.61 10.57 11.13
N ASN A 527 32.69 10.47 12.46
CA ASN A 527 33.93 10.62 13.23
C ASN A 527 34.30 9.27 13.87
N SER A 528 35.46 8.73 13.51
CA SER A 528 35.93 7.40 13.93
C SER A 528 36.26 7.28 15.43
N GLU A 529 36.36 8.39 16.15
CA GLU A 529 36.66 8.46 17.59
C GLU A 529 35.44 8.16 18.48
N ASN A 530 34.22 8.21 17.96
CA ASN A 530 32.97 8.08 18.74
C ASN A 530 32.53 6.64 19.05
N LYS A 531 33.46 5.67 19.14
CA LYS A 531 33.11 4.23 19.20
C LYS A 531 32.16 3.87 20.34
N GLU A 532 32.34 4.43 21.54
CA GLU A 532 31.49 4.12 22.69
C GLU A 532 30.12 4.79 22.60
N GLU A 533 30.04 6.03 22.10
CA GLU A 533 28.76 6.69 21.84
C GLU A 533 27.95 5.94 20.76
N ILE A 534 28.62 5.44 19.72
CA ILE A 534 27.99 4.64 18.66
C ILE A 534 27.40 3.36 19.22
N LYS A 535 28.13 2.65 20.10
CA LYS A 535 27.60 1.44 20.77
C LYS A 535 26.40 1.76 21.66
N GLU A 536 26.44 2.87 22.39
CA GLU A 536 25.33 3.29 23.23
C GLU A 536 24.09 3.65 22.40
N ILE A 537 24.26 4.36 21.28
CA ILE A 537 23.16 4.64 20.36
C ILE A 537 22.62 3.34 19.74
N ASP A 538 23.47 2.39 19.35
CA ASP A 538 23.03 1.08 18.83
C ASP A 538 22.20 0.31 19.88
N ARG A 539 22.62 0.35 21.14
CA ARG A 539 21.87 -0.22 22.27
C ARG A 539 20.50 0.44 22.41
N GLN A 540 20.44 1.78 22.35
CA GLN A 540 19.18 2.51 22.40
C GLN A 540 18.25 2.19 21.22
N ILE A 541 18.81 2.00 20.01
CA ILE A 541 18.06 1.58 18.83
C ILE A 541 17.46 0.18 19.05
N SER A 542 18.26 -0.79 19.53
CA SER A 542 17.79 -2.15 19.83
C SER A 542 16.69 -2.15 20.89
N ASN A 543 16.87 -1.36 21.94
CA ASN A 543 15.93 -1.22 23.05
C ASN A 543 14.63 -0.50 22.64
N SER A 544 14.67 0.34 21.60
CA SER A 544 13.52 1.07 21.08
C SER A 544 12.86 0.41 19.87
N SER A 545 13.40 -0.73 19.42
CA SER A 545 12.90 -1.48 18.26
C SER A 545 12.06 -2.66 18.72
N LEU A 546 10.85 -2.81 18.21
CA LEU A 546 10.00 -3.98 18.45
C LEU A 546 9.18 -4.25 17.21
N GLY A 547 9.36 -5.42 16.62
CA GLY A 547 8.66 -5.86 15.41
C GLY A 547 8.14 -7.29 15.59
N THR A 548 7.38 -7.76 14.61
CA THR A 548 6.81 -9.11 14.62
C THR A 548 7.88 -10.19 14.74
N GLU A 549 9.09 -9.95 14.25
CA GLU A 549 10.24 -10.85 14.39
C GLU A 549 10.57 -11.19 15.84
N HIS A 550 10.37 -10.25 16.78
CA HIS A 550 10.61 -10.50 18.19
C HIS A 550 9.57 -11.48 18.77
N PHE A 551 8.31 -11.41 18.35
CA PHE A 551 7.29 -12.38 18.77
C PHE A 551 7.57 -13.78 18.21
N PHE A 552 7.97 -13.87 16.94
CA PHE A 552 8.41 -15.14 16.35
C PHE A 552 9.65 -15.72 17.04
N ARG A 553 10.59 -14.87 17.43
CA ARG A 553 11.78 -15.27 18.18
C ARG A 553 11.43 -15.80 19.56
N GLU A 554 10.51 -15.13 20.27
CA GLU A 554 10.00 -15.62 21.56
C GLU A 554 9.33 -16.99 21.39
N MET A 555 8.48 -17.14 20.37
CA MET A 555 7.81 -18.39 20.05
C MET A 555 8.82 -19.52 19.79
N GLY A 556 9.90 -19.24 19.06
CA GLY A 556 11.00 -20.19 18.84
C GLY A 556 11.72 -20.58 20.13
N GLN A 557 12.01 -19.62 21.01
CA GLN A 557 12.62 -19.90 22.31
C GLN A 557 11.68 -20.64 23.26
N ILE A 558 10.37 -20.36 23.18
CA ILE A 558 9.33 -21.10 23.91
C ILE A 558 9.37 -22.58 23.51
N TYR A 559 9.38 -22.84 22.20
CA TYR A 559 9.47 -24.18 21.64
C TYR A 559 10.77 -24.89 22.03
N GLU A 560 11.94 -24.28 21.78
CA GLU A 560 13.23 -24.92 22.06
C GLU A 560 13.44 -25.22 23.55
N ALA A 561 13.03 -24.32 24.44
CA ALA A 561 13.11 -24.56 25.87
C ALA A 561 12.27 -25.79 26.25
N SER A 562 11.06 -25.94 25.69
CA SER A 562 10.17 -27.07 25.97
C SER A 562 10.76 -28.44 25.58
N LEU A 563 11.70 -28.49 24.64
CA LEU A 563 12.38 -29.73 24.23
C LEU A 563 13.31 -30.30 25.31
N SER A 564 13.70 -29.47 26.30
CA SER A 564 14.50 -29.94 27.45
C SER A 564 13.66 -30.59 28.56
N LEU A 565 12.32 -30.54 28.44
CA LEU A 565 11.37 -31.22 29.33
C LEU A 565 11.13 -32.67 28.87
N SER A 566 10.50 -33.48 29.73
CA SER A 566 10.10 -34.84 29.34
C SER A 566 9.02 -34.81 28.25
N GLN A 567 9.01 -35.81 27.37
CA GLN A 567 7.99 -35.93 26.30
C GLN A 567 6.55 -36.08 26.84
N THR A 568 6.42 -36.56 28.07
CA THR A 568 5.14 -36.68 28.79
C THR A 568 4.66 -35.37 29.42
N ASN A 569 5.48 -34.31 29.41
CA ASN A 569 5.12 -33.03 29.99
C ASN A 569 4.03 -32.34 29.12
N PRO A 570 2.92 -31.87 29.71
CA PRO A 570 1.86 -31.19 28.96
C PRO A 570 2.34 -29.99 28.15
N ALA A 571 3.26 -29.19 28.71
CA ALA A 571 3.81 -28.02 28.01
C ALA A 571 4.62 -28.42 26.77
N HIS A 572 5.34 -29.54 26.84
CA HIS A 572 6.06 -30.07 25.68
C HIS A 572 5.07 -30.44 24.56
N GLN A 573 4.00 -31.17 24.88
CA GLN A 573 3.01 -31.63 23.90
C GLN A 573 2.23 -30.48 23.25
N GLN A 574 1.81 -29.50 24.06
CA GLN A 574 1.05 -28.35 23.57
C GLN A 574 1.84 -27.49 22.58
N LEU A 575 3.17 -27.47 22.66
CA LEU A 575 4.03 -26.60 21.83
C LEU A 575 4.56 -27.27 20.56
N GLN A 576 4.33 -28.58 20.36
CA GLN A 576 4.85 -29.31 19.19
C GLN A 576 4.31 -28.82 17.84
N HIS A 577 3.18 -28.13 17.83
CA HIS A 577 2.58 -27.61 16.59
C HIS A 577 3.22 -26.30 16.10
N LEU A 578 3.99 -25.59 16.94
CA LEU A 578 4.54 -24.27 16.62
C LEU A 578 5.47 -24.27 15.39
N PRO A 579 6.38 -25.25 15.20
CA PRO A 579 7.19 -25.29 13.99
C PRO A 579 6.35 -25.44 12.71
N LYS A 580 5.28 -26.24 12.76
CA LYS A 580 4.35 -26.41 11.64
C LYS A 580 3.61 -25.11 11.31
N LEU A 581 3.11 -24.43 12.34
CA LEU A 581 2.45 -23.14 12.20
C LEU A 581 3.37 -22.11 11.54
N CYS A 582 4.63 -22.05 11.95
CA CYS A 582 5.61 -21.14 11.33
C CYS A 582 5.95 -21.53 9.89
N ALA A 583 5.97 -22.83 9.56
CA ALA A 583 6.16 -23.31 8.19
C ALA A 583 4.98 -22.93 7.28
N GLU A 584 3.74 -23.00 7.78
CA GLU A 584 2.56 -22.50 7.07
C GLU A 584 2.66 -21.00 6.79
N LEU A 585 3.05 -20.20 7.79
CA LEU A 585 3.26 -18.76 7.60
C LEU A 585 4.35 -18.44 6.56
N LEU A 586 5.40 -19.25 6.49
CA LEU A 586 6.44 -19.11 5.47
C LEU A 586 5.91 -19.43 4.06
N LEU A 587 5.02 -20.43 3.93
CA LEU A 587 4.31 -20.73 2.67
C LEU A 587 3.34 -19.60 2.28
N ASP A 588 2.75 -18.96 3.27
CA ASP A 588 1.88 -17.79 3.11
C ASP A 588 2.65 -16.51 2.72
N GLY A 589 3.99 -16.56 2.68
CA GLY A 589 4.86 -15.49 2.23
C GLY A 589 5.36 -14.56 3.34
N PHE A 590 5.16 -14.91 4.61
CA PHE A 590 5.70 -14.15 5.74
C PHE A 590 7.20 -14.44 5.92
N PRO A 591 8.04 -13.41 6.09
CA PRO A 591 9.47 -13.61 6.25
C PRO A 591 9.81 -14.19 7.63
N LEU A 592 10.70 -15.18 7.68
CA LEU A 592 11.22 -15.78 8.92
C LEU A 592 12.67 -15.34 9.18
N GLU A 593 12.98 -14.97 10.42
CA GLU A 593 14.33 -14.65 10.86
C GLU A 593 15.19 -15.94 10.95
N LEU A 594 16.27 -15.99 10.19
CA LEU A 594 17.29 -17.04 10.20
C LEU A 594 18.41 -16.78 11.20
N VAL A 595 18.88 -15.54 11.24
CA VAL A 595 19.95 -15.12 12.14
C VAL A 595 19.38 -14.04 13.03
N ASP A 596 19.32 -14.30 14.33
CA ASP A 596 18.90 -13.35 15.34
C ASP A 596 19.84 -12.15 15.33
N GLY A 597 19.31 -10.98 14.97
CA GLY A 597 20.06 -9.74 14.92
C GLY A 597 20.50 -9.17 16.27
N ASP A 598 19.84 -9.52 17.37
CA ASP A 598 20.11 -8.99 18.70
C ASP A 598 21.09 -9.89 19.48
N ALA A 599 20.94 -11.21 19.40
CA ALA A 599 21.87 -12.16 20.03
C ALA A 599 23.05 -12.53 19.12
N SER A 600 22.93 -12.28 17.81
CA SER A 600 23.87 -12.77 16.79
C SER A 600 24.03 -14.29 16.86
N ASN A 601 22.90 -15.01 16.87
CA ASN A 601 22.83 -16.47 16.92
C ASN A 601 21.88 -17.05 15.86
N ILE A 602 22.02 -18.34 15.59
CA ILE A 602 21.09 -19.09 14.74
C ILE A 602 20.39 -20.12 15.65
N PRO A 603 19.07 -20.03 15.88
CA PRO A 603 18.33 -21.02 16.64
C PRO A 603 18.16 -22.29 15.80
N LEU A 604 19.23 -23.10 15.74
CA LEU A 604 19.34 -24.23 14.81
C LEU A 604 18.21 -25.23 15.00
N ARG A 605 17.81 -25.52 16.24
CA ARG A 605 16.78 -26.53 16.51
C ARG A 605 15.42 -26.06 16.03
N TRP A 606 15.03 -24.82 16.37
CA TRP A 606 13.82 -24.18 15.88
C TRP A 606 13.77 -24.17 14.35
N LEU A 607 14.82 -23.69 13.70
CA LEU A 607 14.85 -23.58 12.24
C LEU A 607 14.86 -24.93 11.55
N SER A 608 15.60 -25.92 12.06
CA SER A 608 15.58 -27.28 11.53
C SER A 608 14.17 -27.87 11.61
N ASP A 609 13.50 -27.76 12.75
CA ASP A 609 12.16 -28.34 12.92
C ASP A 609 11.12 -27.60 12.03
N VAL A 610 11.22 -26.28 11.86
CA VAL A 610 10.37 -25.51 10.92
C VAL A 610 10.62 -25.94 9.47
N LEU A 611 11.88 -26.07 9.05
CA LEU A 611 12.23 -26.47 7.70
C LEU A 611 11.85 -27.94 7.41
N SER A 612 11.90 -28.81 8.41
CA SER A 612 11.39 -30.17 8.30
C SER A 612 9.88 -30.17 8.07
N GLN A 613 9.11 -29.42 8.87
CA GLN A 613 7.66 -29.26 8.65
C GLN A 613 7.35 -28.66 7.28
N LEU A 614 8.14 -27.67 6.83
CA LEU A 614 8.01 -27.11 5.49
C LEU A 614 8.24 -28.17 4.41
N SER A 615 9.27 -29.01 4.58
CA SER A 615 9.55 -30.11 3.65
C SER A 615 8.41 -31.13 3.57
N ASP A 616 7.66 -31.33 4.66
CA ASP A 616 6.49 -32.21 4.68
C ASP A 616 5.27 -31.56 4.01
N LEU A 617 5.10 -30.24 4.17
CA LEU A 617 4.01 -29.46 3.58
C LEU A 617 4.19 -29.25 2.06
N VAL A 618 5.44 -29.24 1.59
CA VAL A 618 5.76 -29.09 0.17
C VAL A 618 5.92 -30.49 -0.45
N SER A 619 5.31 -30.74 -1.61
CA SER A 619 5.34 -32.09 -2.22
C SER A 619 6.77 -32.65 -2.39
N PRO A 620 6.97 -33.98 -2.25
CA PRO A 620 8.26 -34.61 -2.46
C PRO A 620 8.84 -34.25 -3.83
N ASN A 621 10.15 -33.98 -3.91
CA ASN A 621 10.92 -33.65 -5.13
C ASN A 621 10.87 -32.21 -5.65
N ARG A 622 10.52 -31.22 -4.82
CA ARG A 622 10.74 -29.81 -5.20
C ARG A 622 12.20 -29.41 -4.99
N LYS A 623 12.87 -28.98 -6.07
CA LYS A 623 14.18 -28.31 -5.99
C LYS A 623 13.96 -26.89 -5.44
N ILE A 624 14.82 -26.48 -4.52
CA ILE A 624 14.83 -25.13 -3.96
C ILE A 624 16.03 -24.39 -4.57
N LEU A 625 15.77 -23.21 -5.15
CA LEU A 625 16.81 -22.27 -5.54
C LEU A 625 16.94 -21.22 -4.43
N VAL A 626 18.14 -21.07 -3.88
CA VAL A 626 18.41 -20.09 -2.82
C VAL A 626 19.12 -18.89 -3.41
N VAL A 627 18.50 -17.72 -3.28
CA VAL A 627 19.08 -16.43 -3.67
C VAL A 627 19.41 -15.65 -2.41
N THR A 628 20.69 -15.32 -2.22
CA THR A 628 21.18 -14.60 -1.04
C THR A 628 21.74 -13.25 -1.44
N VAL A 629 21.31 -12.18 -0.75
CA VAL A 629 21.80 -10.81 -0.98
C VAL A 629 22.50 -10.31 0.27
N LEU A 630 23.81 -10.06 0.16
CA LEU A 630 24.66 -9.54 1.24
C LEU A 630 25.15 -8.13 0.90
N GLY A 631 25.35 -7.30 1.93
CA GLY A 631 25.88 -5.96 1.75
C GLY A 631 25.73 -5.10 2.99
N VAL A 632 26.41 -3.95 3.00
CA VAL A 632 26.43 -3.00 4.12
C VAL A 632 25.02 -2.59 4.53
N GLN A 633 24.82 -2.31 5.81
CA GLN A 633 23.54 -1.85 6.34
C GLN A 633 23.09 -0.56 5.62
N GLY A 634 21.79 -0.49 5.27
CA GLY A 634 21.22 0.71 4.64
C GLY A 634 21.44 0.85 3.13
N THR A 635 22.00 -0.14 2.43
CA THR A 635 22.22 -0.10 0.97
C THR A 635 20.98 -0.49 0.12
N GLY A 636 19.78 -0.52 0.72
CA GLY A 636 18.55 -0.81 -0.02
C GLY A 636 18.33 -2.28 -0.41
N LYS A 637 19.02 -3.25 0.21
CA LYS A 637 18.88 -4.69 -0.09
C LYS A 637 17.43 -5.19 -0.04
N SER A 638 16.73 -4.90 1.06
CA SER A 638 15.33 -5.29 1.24
C SER A 638 14.43 -4.58 0.24
N THR A 639 14.72 -3.31 -0.07
CA THR A 639 14.02 -2.57 -1.14
C THR A 639 14.21 -3.24 -2.49
N LEU A 640 15.43 -3.66 -2.83
CA LEU A 640 15.73 -4.37 -4.07
C LEU A 640 14.95 -5.69 -4.16
N LEU A 641 14.98 -6.51 -3.10
CA LEU A 641 14.27 -7.79 -3.06
C LEU A 641 12.75 -7.59 -3.15
N ASN A 642 12.19 -6.65 -2.39
CA ASN A 642 10.77 -6.32 -2.45
C ASN A 642 10.36 -5.77 -3.83
N THR A 643 11.27 -5.12 -4.58
CA THR A 643 10.97 -4.65 -5.93
C THR A 643 11.11 -5.76 -6.98
N MET A 644 12.17 -6.58 -6.89
CA MET A 644 12.45 -7.64 -7.87
C MET A 644 11.48 -8.82 -7.76
N PHE A 645 11.11 -9.18 -6.53
CA PHE A 645 10.37 -10.39 -6.24
C PHE A 645 9.03 -10.14 -5.54
N GLY A 646 8.71 -8.87 -5.25
CA GLY A 646 7.48 -8.46 -4.55
C GLY A 646 7.30 -9.08 -3.14
N VAL A 647 8.39 -9.58 -2.56
CA VAL A 647 8.45 -10.02 -1.16
C VAL A 647 8.24 -8.85 -0.20
N GLN A 648 7.92 -9.14 1.06
CA GLN A 648 7.51 -8.14 2.04
C GLN A 648 8.52 -7.95 3.19
N PHE A 649 9.82 -7.95 2.91
CA PHE A 649 10.84 -7.65 3.93
C PHE A 649 10.67 -6.24 4.50
N ALA A 650 11.05 -6.02 5.76
CA ALA A 650 10.96 -4.71 6.40
C ALA A 650 11.92 -3.69 5.76
N VAL A 651 11.40 -2.51 5.41
CA VAL A 651 12.10 -1.46 4.65
C VAL A 651 11.99 -0.05 5.27
N SER A 652 11.53 0.09 6.52
CA SER A 652 11.27 1.43 7.08
C SER A 652 12.56 2.23 7.33
N SER A 653 12.50 3.56 7.17
CA SER A 653 13.65 4.45 7.33
C SER A 653 14.29 4.37 8.73
N GLY A 654 13.50 3.95 9.72
CA GLY A 654 13.88 3.69 11.12
C GLY A 654 14.26 2.24 11.45
N ARG A 655 14.02 1.26 10.56
CA ARG A 655 14.32 -0.18 10.80
C ARG A 655 15.10 -0.79 9.63
N CYS A 656 16.42 -0.77 9.77
CA CYS A 656 17.31 -1.65 9.02
C CYS A 656 17.20 -3.02 9.68
N THR A 657 17.00 -4.03 8.85
CA THR A 657 17.12 -5.44 9.22
C THR A 657 18.43 -5.67 9.98
N ARG A 658 18.32 -6.11 11.25
CA ARG A 658 19.41 -6.70 12.01
C ARG A 658 19.18 -8.21 11.95
N GLY A 659 20.21 -8.97 11.58
CA GLY A 659 20.04 -10.40 11.31
C GLY A 659 19.84 -10.73 9.83
N ALA A 660 19.45 -11.97 9.55
CA ALA A 660 19.18 -12.48 8.22
C ALA A 660 17.78 -13.07 8.19
N PHE A 661 17.05 -12.84 7.10
CA PHE A 661 15.66 -13.28 6.95
C PHE A 661 15.51 -14.06 5.66
N MET A 662 14.60 -15.03 5.66
CA MET A 662 14.20 -15.76 4.46
C MET A 662 12.72 -15.55 4.18
N SER A 663 12.37 -15.62 2.90
CA SER A 663 11.01 -15.67 2.40
C SER A 663 10.96 -16.74 1.32
N LEU A 664 9.86 -17.47 1.22
CA LEU A 664 9.67 -18.46 0.18
C LEU A 664 8.82 -17.88 -0.95
N ILE A 665 9.19 -18.17 -2.18
CA ILE A 665 8.44 -17.77 -3.38
C ILE A 665 8.16 -19.02 -4.19
N LYS A 666 6.91 -19.18 -4.61
CA LYS A 666 6.51 -20.27 -5.50
C LYS A 666 6.89 -19.91 -6.94
N ILE A 667 7.50 -20.87 -7.63
CA ILE A 667 7.80 -20.78 -9.06
C ILE A 667 6.75 -21.60 -9.81
N ASN A 668 6.15 -21.00 -10.84
CA ASN A 668 5.18 -21.68 -11.70
C ASN A 668 5.83 -22.89 -12.40
N GLU A 669 5.05 -23.95 -12.62
CA GLU A 669 5.49 -25.17 -13.30
C GLU A 669 6.09 -24.89 -14.69
N ASP A 670 5.55 -23.90 -15.42
CA ASP A 670 6.04 -23.52 -16.74
C ASP A 670 7.50 -23.00 -16.68
N MET A 671 7.82 -22.19 -15.67
CA MET A 671 9.16 -21.66 -15.44
C MET A 671 10.16 -22.69 -14.92
N LYS A 672 9.69 -23.81 -14.34
CA LYS A 672 10.60 -24.88 -13.92
C LYS A 672 11.37 -25.47 -15.09
N LYS A 673 10.81 -25.53 -16.29
CA LYS A 673 11.50 -26.05 -17.49
C LYS A 673 12.67 -25.14 -17.88
N VAL A 674 12.44 -23.83 -17.88
CA VAL A 674 13.44 -22.80 -18.22
C VAL A 674 14.56 -22.77 -17.18
N LEU A 675 14.22 -22.77 -15.88
CA LEU A 675 15.20 -22.71 -14.80
C LEU A 675 16.00 -24.01 -14.63
N ASN A 676 15.40 -25.19 -14.86
CA ASN A 676 16.14 -26.45 -14.85
C ASN A 676 17.20 -26.51 -15.97
N TRP A 677 17.00 -25.81 -17.09
CA TRP A 677 18.02 -25.71 -18.13
C TRP A 677 19.20 -24.82 -17.70
N ALA A 678 18.93 -23.73 -16.97
CA ALA A 678 19.95 -22.83 -16.46
C ALA A 678 20.76 -23.39 -15.27
N ILE A 679 20.17 -24.25 -14.43
CA ILE A 679 20.81 -24.85 -13.24
C ILE A 679 21.69 -26.07 -13.60
N ASN A 680 21.47 -26.70 -14.75
CA ASN A 680 22.25 -27.86 -15.21
C ASN A 680 23.43 -27.48 -16.14
N LYS A 681 23.78 -26.21 -16.21
CA LYS A 681 25.00 -25.67 -16.82
C LYS A 681 25.87 -25.06 -15.73
#